data_AF-A0AAW4RZ73-F1
#
_entry.id   AF-A0AAW4RZ73-F1
#
_cell.length_a   1.000
_cell.length_b   1.000
_cell.length_c   1.000
_cell.angle_alpha   90.00
_cell.angle_beta   90.00
_cell.angle_gamma   90.00
#
_symmetry.space_group_name_H-M   'P 1'
#
loop_
_entity.id
_entity.type
_entity.pdbx_description
1 polymer ?
#
loop_
_entity_poly.entity_id
_entity_poly.type
_entity_poly.pdbx_seq_one_letter_code
_entity_poly.pdbx_strand_id
1 'polypeptide(L)'
;MNKTIQTVESAAAGSAFLIEDVYPAIDGGRFAVKRIAGEPVEVWADIYRDGEAVISAALIWRGEQEREWRSEPMTHHGNDRWSGAFTPPEPGQYVYAIEAWTDEFATWSHAAARKRRTGADVSLDAIEGAGLLTKAHGARQDAAAIIIRQCEDYLRNGDITSLLATELGEAMAESQSRPDLTRSPFFPLTADRDKSRFSTWYQMMPRSQSALPGRHGTLRDCIARVPDIAAMGFDVLYFTPIHPIGKTSRKGRNNAPVAREGDPGSPYAIGSAEGGHDALHPELGTIEDFRALVATCLEYGLELALDFAVQCSPDHPWLTQHPEWFKWRPDRSVKTADGPYSDIVIPDFNSVDRVGLWNAFRDAMLFWIDKGVTIFAIDNHDTAPLAFWEWLIRDISRRHTDVILFSKTYARPKLMKGLAKLGFAQSFTYFPWRTEKWELEQYLGELTRYPERDFYRPNMFVNTPDLLPFHLQSGEAWAFKSRIALAATLSGNYGIYSGFELLEHDAIPGREEYLDSEKYQIRQRDWDRPGNIKSYIAALNRIRNENAALQQTANLRFLAIEDGQTIAFAKEAADPANIVVVVIALSRHVRECWLPLGDLTVDAGGRRHHVTTLENLLTGEQSRIEWGGIKLRIDPDRDPALLFRCLA
;
A
#
# COMPACT_ATOMS: atom_id res chain seq x y z
N MET A 1 56.14 -11.91 -39.42
CA MET A 1 55.70 -11.46 -38.08
C MET A 1 54.25 -11.89 -37.90
N ASN A 2 54.03 -13.01 -37.20
CA ASN A 2 52.70 -13.43 -36.79
C ASN A 2 52.23 -12.48 -35.69
N LYS A 3 51.20 -11.66 -35.96
CA LYS A 3 50.47 -10.98 -34.90
C LYS A 3 49.59 -12.02 -34.23
N THR A 4 50.05 -12.48 -33.07
CA THR A 4 49.25 -13.27 -32.14
C THR A 4 48.03 -12.43 -31.75
N ILE A 5 46.84 -12.80 -32.23
CA ILE A 5 45.57 -12.23 -31.79
C ILE A 5 45.42 -12.69 -30.34
N GLN A 6 45.68 -11.79 -29.39
CA GLN A 6 45.32 -12.02 -28.00
C GLN A 6 43.79 -12.11 -27.95
N THR A 7 43.30 -13.32 -27.74
CA THR A 7 41.91 -13.59 -27.40
C THR A 7 41.68 -12.96 -26.03
N VAL A 8 40.88 -11.92 -25.97
CA VAL A 8 40.44 -11.34 -24.69
C VAL A 8 39.56 -12.39 -24.03
N GLU A 9 40.03 -12.98 -22.93
CA GLU A 9 39.24 -13.90 -22.10
C GLU A 9 37.94 -13.20 -21.67
N SER A 10 36.82 -13.88 -21.93
CA SER A 10 35.45 -13.36 -21.93
C SER A 10 34.85 -13.15 -20.54
N ALA A 11 35.57 -12.50 -19.62
CA ALA A 11 35.02 -12.10 -18.33
C ALA A 11 34.52 -10.64 -18.31
N ALA A 12 34.74 -9.88 -19.39
CA ALA A 12 34.36 -8.47 -19.52
C ALA A 12 33.90 -8.08 -20.94
N ALA A 13 33.33 -9.01 -21.71
CA ALA A 13 32.54 -8.61 -22.88
C ALA A 13 31.27 -7.95 -22.35
N GLY A 14 31.24 -6.61 -22.31
CA GLY A 14 30.08 -5.84 -21.90
C GLY A 14 28.84 -6.29 -22.65
N SER A 15 27.67 -6.17 -22.01
CA SER A 15 26.40 -6.43 -22.66
C SER A 15 26.29 -5.63 -23.96
N ALA A 16 25.74 -6.26 -25.02
CA ALA A 16 25.59 -5.61 -26.32
C ALA A 16 24.67 -4.38 -26.27
N PHE A 17 23.83 -4.30 -25.23
CA PHE A 17 22.95 -3.18 -24.95
C PHE A 17 23.25 -2.58 -23.58
N LEU A 18 23.06 -1.27 -23.48
CA LEU A 18 22.92 -0.57 -22.20
C LEU A 18 21.43 -0.44 -21.89
N ILE A 19 21.04 -0.92 -20.70
CA ILE A 19 19.68 -0.81 -20.16
C ILE A 19 19.79 -0.01 -18.86
N GLU A 20 19.37 1.24 -18.88
CA GLU A 20 19.50 2.17 -17.77
C GLU A 20 18.19 2.90 -17.46
N ASP A 21 18.18 3.66 -16.36
CA ASP A 21 17.03 4.46 -15.91
C ASP A 21 15.69 3.71 -15.89
N VAL A 22 15.75 2.46 -15.42
CA VAL A 22 14.58 1.60 -15.22
C VAL A 22 13.65 2.20 -14.18
N TYR A 23 12.38 2.37 -14.55
CA TYR A 23 11.34 2.97 -13.74
C TYR A 23 10.05 2.14 -13.82
N PRO A 24 9.29 1.92 -12.73
CA PRO A 24 9.62 2.28 -11.35
C PRO A 24 10.71 1.37 -10.77
N ALA A 25 11.57 1.91 -9.89
CA ALA A 25 12.56 1.13 -9.15
C ALA A 25 12.86 1.78 -7.79
N ILE A 26 12.86 1.00 -6.70
CA ILE A 26 13.14 1.55 -5.37
C ILE A 26 14.58 1.23 -4.97
N ASP A 27 15.36 2.27 -4.69
CA ASP A 27 16.78 2.20 -4.34
C ASP A 27 17.59 1.31 -5.32
N GLY A 28 17.42 1.55 -6.62
CA GLY A 28 18.10 0.80 -7.69
C GLY A 28 17.62 -0.65 -7.85
N GLY A 29 16.37 -0.94 -7.49
CA GLY A 29 15.80 -2.30 -7.56
C GLY A 29 16.08 -3.15 -6.31
N ARG A 30 16.63 -2.56 -5.25
CA ARG A 30 16.86 -3.26 -3.98
C ARG A 30 15.54 -3.66 -3.30
N PHE A 31 14.51 -2.82 -3.40
CA PHE A 31 13.23 -3.04 -2.74
C PHE A 31 12.10 -3.13 -3.75
N ALA A 32 11.06 -3.88 -3.39
CA ALA A 32 9.91 -4.10 -4.26
C ALA A 32 9.13 -2.81 -4.48
N VAL A 33 8.78 -2.55 -5.74
CA VAL A 33 7.67 -1.66 -6.07
C VAL A 33 6.38 -2.37 -5.64
N LYS A 34 5.41 -1.60 -5.14
CA LYS A 34 4.12 -2.12 -4.69
C LYS A 34 3.00 -1.69 -5.61
N ARG A 35 2.17 -2.65 -5.99
CA ARG A 35 1.00 -2.49 -6.86
C ARG A 35 -0.17 -3.27 -6.30
N ILE A 36 -1.29 -3.19 -6.99
CA ILE A 36 -2.49 -3.94 -6.66
C ILE A 36 -2.68 -5.00 -7.74
N ALA A 37 -2.99 -6.22 -7.32
CA ALA A 37 -3.26 -7.30 -8.25
C ALA A 37 -4.41 -6.93 -9.20
N GLY A 38 -4.29 -7.31 -10.46
CA GLY A 38 -5.22 -6.95 -11.53
C GLY A 38 -4.99 -5.58 -12.17
N GLU A 39 -4.03 -4.77 -11.68
CA GLU A 39 -3.69 -3.47 -12.27
C GLU A 39 -2.42 -3.52 -13.13
N PRO A 40 -2.38 -2.77 -14.24
CA PRO A 40 -1.20 -2.71 -15.09
C PRO A 40 -0.01 -2.06 -14.39
N VAL A 41 1.15 -2.68 -14.52
CA VAL A 41 2.43 -2.17 -14.06
C VAL A 41 3.21 -1.71 -15.28
N GLU A 42 3.21 -0.40 -15.49
CA GLU A 42 4.00 0.22 -16.55
C GLU A 42 5.47 0.33 -16.13
N VAL A 43 6.37 -0.15 -16.97
CA VAL A 43 7.81 -0.13 -16.79
C VAL A 43 8.44 0.62 -17.96
N TRP A 44 9.33 1.54 -17.64
CA TRP A 44 10.09 2.35 -18.58
C TRP A 44 11.59 2.10 -18.41
N ALA A 45 12.36 2.27 -19.48
CA ALA A 45 13.82 2.24 -19.43
C ALA A 45 14.41 2.96 -20.64
N ASP A 46 15.69 3.32 -20.53
CA ASP A 46 16.50 3.76 -21.65
C ASP A 46 17.29 2.57 -22.17
N ILE A 47 17.15 2.26 -23.47
CA ILE A 47 17.73 1.06 -24.09
C ILE A 47 18.40 1.44 -25.40
N TYR A 48 19.72 1.27 -25.46
CA TYR A 48 20.53 1.62 -26.63
C TYR A 48 21.77 0.75 -26.77
N ARG A 49 22.37 0.81 -27.96
CA ARG A 49 23.65 0.18 -28.32
C ARG A 49 24.37 1.08 -29.32
N ASP A 50 25.61 0.73 -29.68
CA ASP A 50 26.31 1.34 -30.80
C ASP A 50 25.69 0.93 -32.15
N GLY A 51 25.86 1.78 -33.17
CA GLY A 51 25.42 1.53 -34.54
C GLY A 51 23.99 1.99 -34.85
N GLU A 52 23.48 1.58 -36.01
CA GLU A 52 22.13 1.93 -36.52
C GLU A 52 21.19 0.71 -36.57
N ALA A 53 21.52 -0.36 -35.85
CA ALA A 53 20.70 -1.56 -35.83
C ALA A 53 19.35 -1.31 -35.15
N VAL A 54 18.29 -1.93 -35.66
CA VAL A 54 16.97 -1.89 -35.04
C VAL A 54 17.02 -2.73 -33.76
N ILE A 55 16.58 -2.13 -32.66
CA ILE A 55 16.52 -2.74 -31.34
C ILE A 55 15.10 -3.28 -31.16
N SER A 56 14.98 -4.46 -30.56
CA SER A 56 13.74 -4.96 -29.99
C SER A 56 13.93 -5.16 -28.49
N ALA A 57 12.88 -4.91 -27.72
CA ALA A 57 12.89 -5.11 -26.28
C ALA A 57 11.58 -5.73 -25.78
N ALA A 58 11.69 -6.51 -24.71
CA ALA A 58 10.57 -7.10 -24.00
C ALA A 58 10.73 -7.01 -22.49
N LEU A 59 9.60 -6.83 -21.82
CA LEU A 59 9.45 -6.92 -20.38
C LEU A 59 9.10 -8.37 -20.02
N ILE A 60 10.03 -9.05 -19.36
CA ILE A 60 9.80 -10.41 -18.87
C ILE A 60 9.42 -10.38 -17.39
N TRP A 61 8.47 -11.23 -16.99
CA TRP A 61 7.99 -11.27 -15.61
C TRP A 61 7.48 -12.66 -15.22
N ARG A 62 7.45 -12.92 -13.91
CA ARG A 62 6.87 -14.15 -13.31
C ARG A 62 6.60 -13.97 -11.83
N GLY A 63 5.78 -14.84 -11.25
CA GLY A 63 5.72 -14.99 -9.79
C GLY A 63 7.05 -15.49 -9.24
N GLU A 64 7.44 -15.07 -8.03
CA GLU A 64 8.74 -15.43 -7.42
C GLU A 64 8.94 -16.96 -7.32
N GLN A 65 7.84 -17.71 -7.15
CA GLN A 65 7.83 -19.17 -7.05
C GLN A 65 7.60 -19.88 -8.41
N GLU A 66 7.25 -19.14 -9.46
CA GLU A 66 7.04 -19.70 -10.81
C GLU A 66 8.39 -19.95 -11.49
N ARG A 67 8.44 -20.96 -12.36
CA ARG A 67 9.64 -21.26 -13.16
C ARG A 67 9.65 -20.52 -14.50
N GLU A 68 8.51 -20.56 -15.18
CA GLU A 68 8.34 -20.01 -16.52
C GLU A 68 8.24 -18.49 -16.49
N TRP A 69 8.83 -17.85 -17.50
CA TRP A 69 8.74 -16.41 -17.70
C TRP A 69 7.64 -16.11 -18.70
N ARG A 70 6.84 -15.09 -18.38
CA ARG A 70 5.96 -14.41 -19.32
C ARG A 70 6.72 -13.25 -19.95
N SER A 71 6.31 -12.81 -21.13
CA SER A 71 7.00 -11.77 -21.90
C SER A 71 5.99 -10.85 -22.56
N GLU A 72 6.18 -9.55 -22.41
CA GLU A 72 5.37 -8.50 -23.02
C GLU A 72 6.28 -7.59 -23.87
N PRO A 73 5.88 -7.19 -25.07
CA PRO A 73 6.69 -6.31 -25.91
C PRO A 73 6.86 -4.91 -25.27
N MET A 74 8.02 -4.29 -25.48
CA MET A 74 8.22 -2.88 -25.17
C MET A 74 8.11 -2.02 -26.44
N THR A 75 7.56 -0.82 -26.29
CA THR A 75 7.37 0.19 -27.33
C THR A 75 8.42 1.30 -27.20
N HIS A 76 9.06 1.67 -28.31
CA HIS A 76 9.98 2.80 -28.38
C HIS A 76 9.24 4.13 -28.56
N HIS A 77 9.59 5.14 -27.78
CA HIS A 77 8.97 6.48 -27.78
C HIS A 77 9.90 7.58 -28.33
N GLY A 78 11.10 7.21 -28.79
CA GLY A 78 12.16 8.14 -29.22
C GLY A 78 13.16 8.48 -28.12
N ASN A 79 14.33 9.03 -28.52
CA ASN A 79 15.47 9.28 -27.63
C ASN A 79 15.80 8.05 -26.75
N ASP A 80 15.83 6.87 -27.37
CA ASP A 80 16.13 5.59 -26.71
C ASP A 80 15.23 5.24 -25.52
N ARG A 81 14.08 5.90 -25.36
CA ARG A 81 13.12 5.65 -24.30
C ARG A 81 12.13 4.55 -24.70
N TRP A 82 11.97 3.56 -23.84
CA TRP A 82 11.06 2.43 -24.05
C TRP A 82 10.07 2.29 -22.91
N SER A 83 8.87 1.78 -23.20
CA SER A 83 7.92 1.36 -22.17
C SER A 83 7.25 0.03 -22.51
N GLY A 84 6.92 -0.75 -21.49
CA GLY A 84 6.10 -1.95 -21.58
C GLY A 84 5.22 -2.05 -20.34
N ALA A 85 4.20 -2.89 -20.38
CA ALA A 85 3.32 -3.11 -19.23
C ALA A 85 2.93 -4.57 -19.10
N PHE A 86 2.73 -5.01 -17.86
CA PHE A 86 2.19 -6.33 -17.53
C PHE A 86 1.20 -6.20 -16.37
N THR A 87 0.32 -7.19 -16.21
CA THR A 87 -0.68 -7.18 -15.14
C THR A 87 -0.51 -8.42 -14.27
N PRO A 88 -0.01 -8.28 -13.02
CA PRO A 88 0.03 -9.37 -12.05
C PRO A 88 -1.42 -9.78 -11.73
N PRO A 89 -1.86 -11.01 -12.03
CA PRO A 89 -3.27 -11.37 -11.92
C PRO A 89 -3.73 -11.53 -10.48
N GLU A 90 -2.86 -12.04 -9.60
CA GLU A 90 -3.20 -12.41 -8.23
C GLU A 90 -2.26 -11.73 -7.22
N PRO A 91 -2.70 -11.52 -5.96
CA PRO A 91 -1.82 -11.04 -4.90
C PRO A 91 -0.61 -11.96 -4.71
N GLY A 92 0.58 -11.38 -4.57
CA GLY A 92 1.80 -12.14 -4.36
C GLY A 92 3.09 -11.38 -4.65
N GLN A 93 4.18 -12.12 -4.61
CA GLN A 93 5.53 -11.65 -4.91
C GLN A 93 5.91 -12.01 -6.35
N TYR A 94 6.41 -11.03 -7.08
CA TYR A 94 6.77 -11.12 -8.49
C TYR A 94 8.18 -10.59 -8.72
N VAL A 95 8.74 -10.96 -9.86
CA VAL A 95 10.01 -10.45 -10.35
C VAL A 95 9.87 -10.13 -11.83
N TYR A 96 10.46 -9.02 -12.27
CA TYR A 96 10.53 -8.63 -13.67
C TYR A 96 11.95 -8.22 -14.07
N ALA A 97 12.21 -8.26 -15.38
CA ALA A 97 13.43 -7.75 -16.01
C ALA A 97 13.12 -7.31 -17.43
N ILE A 98 14.07 -6.61 -18.02
CA ILE A 98 14.00 -6.14 -19.41
C ILE A 98 15.02 -6.93 -20.21
N GLU A 99 14.59 -7.42 -21.36
CA GLU A 99 15.43 -8.03 -22.37
C GLU A 99 15.50 -7.12 -23.59
N ALA A 100 16.70 -6.95 -24.15
CA ALA A 100 16.95 -6.20 -25.37
C ALA A 100 17.85 -7.02 -26.30
N TRP A 101 17.57 -6.99 -27.60
CA TRP A 101 18.33 -7.69 -28.62
C TRP A 101 18.26 -6.96 -29.95
N THR A 102 19.16 -7.28 -30.88
CA THR A 102 19.07 -6.74 -32.23
C THR A 102 18.05 -7.52 -33.04
N ASP A 103 17.12 -6.79 -33.64
CA ASP A 103 16.23 -7.34 -34.65
C ASP A 103 16.94 -7.31 -36.00
N GLU A 104 17.62 -8.43 -36.32
CA GLU A 104 18.41 -8.55 -37.56
C GLU A 104 17.52 -8.36 -38.79
N PHE A 105 16.31 -8.93 -38.75
CA PHE A 105 15.39 -8.86 -39.88
C PHE A 105 14.82 -7.45 -40.05
N ALA A 106 14.39 -6.78 -38.97
CA ALA A 106 13.91 -5.41 -39.05
C ALA A 106 15.03 -4.43 -39.46
N THR A 107 16.27 -4.66 -39.01
CA THR A 107 17.45 -3.89 -39.43
C THR A 107 17.65 -3.99 -40.93
N TRP A 108 17.68 -5.21 -41.47
CA TRP A 108 17.79 -5.45 -42.90
C TRP A 108 16.62 -4.83 -43.68
N SER A 109 15.39 -5.09 -43.23
CA SER A 109 14.16 -4.63 -43.89
C SER A 109 14.10 -3.11 -43.99
N HIS A 110 14.47 -2.40 -42.93
CA HIS A 110 14.53 -0.94 -42.90
C HIS A 110 15.56 -0.39 -43.90
N ALA A 111 16.76 -0.97 -43.95
CA ALA A 111 17.81 -0.59 -44.89
C ALA A 111 17.40 -0.85 -46.35
N ALA A 112 16.85 -2.05 -46.63
CA ALA A 112 16.39 -2.45 -47.95
C ALA A 112 15.23 -1.56 -48.46
N ALA A 113 14.25 -1.24 -47.60
CA ALA A 113 13.15 -0.35 -47.92
C ALA A 113 13.63 1.09 -48.23
N ARG A 114 14.68 1.57 -47.54
CA ARG A 114 15.30 2.88 -47.84
C ARG A 114 15.98 2.87 -49.21
N LYS A 115 16.82 1.87 -49.50
CA LYS A 115 17.51 1.71 -50.80
C LYS A 115 16.51 1.60 -51.97
N ARG A 116 15.44 0.83 -51.78
CA ARG A 116 14.38 0.68 -52.79
C ARG A 116 13.69 2.00 -53.11
N ARG A 117 13.37 2.81 -52.09
CA ARG A 117 12.75 4.14 -52.30
C ARG A 117 13.64 5.11 -53.08
N THR A 118 14.96 4.99 -52.96
CA THR A 118 15.91 5.80 -53.73
C THR A 118 16.20 5.24 -55.13
N GLY A 119 15.56 4.14 -55.52
CA GLY A 119 15.78 3.49 -56.82
C GLY A 119 17.14 2.79 -56.96
N ALA A 120 17.81 2.47 -55.84
CA ALA A 120 19.06 1.71 -55.86
C ALA A 120 18.79 0.24 -56.23
N ASP A 121 19.82 -0.44 -56.73
CA ASP A 121 19.76 -1.90 -56.94
C ASP A 121 19.70 -2.60 -55.58
N VAL A 122 18.65 -3.41 -55.37
CA VAL A 122 18.36 -4.17 -54.15
C VAL A 122 18.40 -5.68 -54.40
N SER A 123 18.98 -6.13 -55.52
CA SER A 123 19.04 -7.56 -55.87
C SER A 123 19.83 -8.36 -54.84
N LEU A 124 20.96 -7.82 -54.36
CA LEU A 124 21.76 -8.45 -53.31
C LEU A 124 21.05 -8.39 -51.95
N ASP A 125 20.45 -7.24 -51.60
CA ASP A 125 19.66 -7.09 -50.39
C ASP A 125 18.53 -8.13 -50.32
N ALA A 126 17.86 -8.42 -51.45
CA ALA A 126 16.81 -9.42 -51.51
C ALA A 126 17.32 -10.85 -51.21
N ILE A 127 18.52 -11.20 -51.70
CA ILE A 127 19.16 -12.50 -51.40
C ILE A 127 19.52 -12.57 -49.91
N GLU A 128 20.07 -11.50 -49.34
CA GLU A 128 20.38 -11.42 -47.90
C GLU A 128 19.12 -11.63 -47.05
N GLY A 129 18.03 -10.93 -47.39
CA GLY A 129 16.74 -11.07 -46.72
C GLY A 129 16.20 -12.49 -46.76
N ALA A 130 16.17 -13.12 -47.94
CA ALA A 130 15.75 -14.51 -48.07
C ALA A 130 16.64 -15.47 -47.26
N GLY A 131 17.94 -15.18 -47.17
CA GLY A 131 18.86 -15.90 -46.29
C GLY A 131 18.49 -15.80 -44.81
N LEU A 132 18.05 -14.63 -44.32
CA LEU A 132 17.59 -14.46 -42.94
C LEU A 132 16.35 -15.32 -42.62
N LEU A 133 15.42 -15.48 -43.57
CA LEU A 133 14.24 -16.35 -43.38
C LEU A 133 14.65 -17.81 -43.10
N THR A 134 15.76 -18.30 -43.67
CA THR A 134 16.25 -19.66 -43.42
C THR A 134 16.80 -19.87 -42.00
N LYS A 135 17.11 -18.78 -41.28
CA LYS A 135 17.58 -18.83 -39.90
C LYS A 135 16.44 -18.84 -38.88
N ALA A 136 15.19 -18.70 -39.32
CA ALA A 136 14.04 -18.69 -38.44
C ALA A 136 13.88 -20.05 -37.72
N HIS A 137 13.67 -20.01 -36.41
CA HIS A 137 13.49 -21.18 -35.57
C HIS A 137 12.49 -20.90 -34.44
N GLY A 138 11.82 -21.94 -33.92
CA GLY A 138 10.92 -21.78 -32.77
C GLY A 138 9.64 -20.99 -33.05
N ALA A 139 9.34 -20.74 -34.33
CA ALA A 139 8.12 -20.07 -34.77
C ALA A 139 6.86 -20.83 -34.36
N ARG A 140 5.81 -20.09 -33.98
CA ARG A 140 4.45 -20.64 -33.93
C ARG A 140 4.01 -21.05 -35.35
N GLN A 141 3.06 -21.98 -35.43
CA GLN A 141 2.66 -22.60 -36.71
C GLN A 141 2.17 -21.58 -37.75
N ASP A 142 1.47 -20.53 -37.30
CA ASP A 142 1.02 -19.39 -38.09
C ASP A 142 2.19 -18.53 -38.60
N ALA A 143 3.11 -18.13 -37.72
CA ALA A 143 4.30 -17.38 -38.11
C ALA A 143 5.18 -18.17 -39.10
N ALA A 144 5.37 -19.47 -38.88
CA ALA A 144 6.11 -20.35 -39.79
C ALA A 144 5.46 -20.40 -41.18
N ALA A 145 4.13 -20.47 -41.25
CA ALA A 145 3.40 -20.49 -42.52
C ALA A 145 3.56 -19.18 -43.30
N ILE A 146 3.55 -18.02 -42.61
CA ILE A 146 3.80 -16.71 -43.23
C ILE A 146 5.22 -16.64 -43.78
N ILE A 147 6.23 -17.05 -43.00
CA ILE A 147 7.64 -17.06 -43.40
C ILE A 147 7.84 -17.92 -44.65
N ILE A 148 7.29 -19.14 -44.68
CA ILE A 148 7.39 -20.05 -45.82
C ILE A 148 6.71 -19.45 -47.05
N ARG A 149 5.47 -18.95 -46.92
CA ARG A 149 4.71 -18.37 -48.04
C ARG A 149 5.47 -17.22 -48.70
N GLN A 150 5.95 -16.27 -47.90
CA GLN A 150 6.67 -15.11 -48.43
C GLN A 150 8.03 -15.49 -49.04
N CYS A 151 8.70 -16.51 -48.49
CA CYS A 151 9.91 -17.09 -49.10
C CYS A 151 9.62 -17.70 -50.47
N GLU A 152 8.55 -18.50 -50.60
CA GLU A 152 8.14 -19.11 -51.87
C GLU A 152 7.76 -18.07 -52.92
N ASP A 153 7.05 -17.01 -52.52
CA ASP A 153 6.65 -15.92 -53.41
C ASP A 153 7.88 -15.15 -53.93
N TYR A 154 8.88 -14.90 -53.05
CA TYR A 154 10.15 -14.33 -53.47
C TYR A 154 10.89 -15.27 -54.44
N LEU A 155 11.03 -16.56 -54.11
CA LEU A 155 11.75 -17.51 -54.96
C LEU A 155 11.11 -17.67 -56.35
N ARG A 156 9.79 -17.49 -56.46
CA ARG A 156 9.06 -17.56 -57.74
C ARG A 156 9.24 -16.32 -58.59
N ASN A 157 9.18 -15.14 -57.97
CA ASN A 157 9.03 -13.87 -58.71
C ASN A 157 10.30 -12.99 -58.69
N GLY A 158 11.22 -13.24 -57.77
CA GLY A 158 12.43 -12.42 -57.53
C GLY A 158 12.15 -11.04 -56.93
N ASP A 159 10.90 -10.72 -56.59
CA ASP A 159 10.48 -9.41 -56.11
C ASP A 159 10.63 -9.30 -54.58
N ILE A 160 11.50 -8.38 -54.14
CA ILE A 160 11.75 -8.04 -52.74
C ILE A 160 10.50 -7.54 -51.99
N THR A 161 9.43 -7.14 -52.69
CA THR A 161 8.18 -6.69 -52.05
C THR A 161 7.60 -7.72 -51.08
N SER A 162 7.66 -9.00 -51.43
CA SER A 162 7.25 -10.11 -50.56
C SER A 162 8.04 -10.14 -49.25
N LEU A 163 9.34 -9.87 -49.31
CA LEU A 163 10.24 -9.84 -48.17
C LEU A 163 10.10 -8.59 -47.29
N LEU A 164 9.37 -7.57 -47.75
CA LEU A 164 9.12 -6.32 -47.00
C LEU A 164 7.68 -6.23 -46.47
N ALA A 165 6.91 -7.33 -46.54
CA ALA A 165 5.55 -7.38 -46.03
C ALA A 165 5.53 -7.22 -44.49
N THR A 166 4.59 -6.43 -43.96
CA THR A 166 4.46 -6.18 -42.52
C THR A 166 4.27 -7.48 -41.72
N GLU A 167 3.40 -8.38 -42.20
CA GLU A 167 3.15 -9.68 -41.58
C GLU A 167 4.39 -10.57 -41.51
N LEU A 168 5.34 -10.42 -42.44
CA LEU A 168 6.61 -11.16 -42.39
C LEU A 168 7.54 -10.59 -41.31
N GLY A 169 7.56 -9.26 -41.16
CA GLY A 169 8.30 -8.60 -40.08
C GLY A 169 7.88 -9.09 -38.70
N GLU A 170 6.57 -9.14 -38.45
CA GLU A 170 6.00 -9.66 -37.19
C GLU A 170 6.34 -11.14 -36.98
N ALA A 171 6.17 -11.97 -38.02
CA ALA A 171 6.50 -13.40 -37.94
C ALA A 171 8.00 -13.64 -37.66
N MET A 172 8.89 -12.86 -38.29
CA MET A 172 10.33 -12.95 -38.09
C MET A 172 10.76 -12.43 -36.70
N ALA A 173 10.09 -11.41 -36.17
CA ALA A 173 10.36 -10.89 -34.82
C ALA A 173 10.19 -11.97 -33.73
N GLU A 174 9.21 -12.85 -33.89
CA GLU A 174 8.99 -14.00 -32.99
C GLU A 174 9.94 -15.19 -33.22
N SER A 175 10.55 -15.28 -34.41
CA SER A 175 11.17 -16.51 -34.90
C SER A 175 12.69 -16.42 -35.10
N GLN A 176 13.31 -15.28 -34.83
CA GLN A 176 14.75 -15.09 -35.01
C GLN A 176 15.57 -15.49 -33.78
N SER A 177 16.81 -15.92 -34.02
CA SER A 177 17.81 -16.09 -32.97
C SER A 177 18.19 -14.74 -32.36
N ARG A 178 18.48 -14.71 -31.04
CA ARG A 178 18.86 -13.50 -30.31
C ARG A 178 20.27 -13.65 -29.71
N PRO A 179 21.33 -13.68 -30.54
CA PRO A 179 22.68 -14.00 -30.08
C PRO A 179 23.29 -12.93 -29.16
N ASP A 180 22.83 -11.68 -29.26
CA ASP A 180 23.29 -10.54 -28.48
C ASP A 180 22.29 -10.11 -27.38
N LEU A 181 21.36 -11.01 -27.03
CA LEU A 181 20.37 -10.81 -25.98
C LEU A 181 21.03 -10.32 -24.69
N THR A 182 20.68 -9.11 -24.29
CA THR A 182 21.07 -8.50 -23.03
C THR A 182 19.87 -8.46 -22.10
N ARG A 183 20.08 -8.85 -20.84
CA ARG A 183 19.05 -8.79 -19.81
C ARG A 183 19.49 -7.84 -18.69
N SER A 184 18.57 -7.00 -18.22
CA SER A 184 18.79 -6.17 -17.04
C SER A 184 18.81 -6.99 -15.74
N PRO A 185 19.20 -6.39 -14.59
CA PRO A 185 18.99 -7.02 -13.29
C PRO A 185 17.52 -7.36 -13.03
N PHE A 186 17.28 -8.25 -12.07
CA PHE A 186 15.93 -8.56 -11.62
C PHE A 186 15.39 -7.49 -10.67
N PHE A 187 14.18 -7.02 -10.93
CA PHE A 187 13.47 -6.06 -10.11
C PHE A 187 12.33 -6.75 -9.36
N PRO A 188 12.29 -6.66 -8.02
CA PRO A 188 11.21 -7.23 -7.23
C PRO A 188 9.93 -6.38 -7.33
N LEU A 189 8.78 -7.04 -7.26
CA LEU A 189 7.45 -6.42 -7.24
C LEU A 189 6.56 -7.15 -6.23
N THR A 190 5.81 -6.40 -5.44
CA THR A 190 4.70 -6.91 -4.63
C THR A 190 3.38 -6.46 -5.24
N ALA A 191 2.51 -7.41 -5.58
CA ALA A 191 1.11 -7.11 -5.88
C ALA A 191 0.27 -7.47 -4.65
N ASP A 192 -0.33 -6.47 -4.00
CA ASP A 192 -1.21 -6.69 -2.85
C ASP A 192 -2.67 -6.75 -3.29
N ARG A 193 -3.55 -7.29 -2.45
CA ARG A 193 -5.00 -7.21 -2.65
C ARG A 193 -5.55 -5.79 -2.42
N ASP A 194 -6.75 -5.53 -2.92
CA ASP A 194 -7.41 -4.21 -2.88
C ASP A 194 -7.47 -3.59 -1.48
N LYS A 195 -7.77 -4.36 -0.44
CA LYS A 195 -7.89 -3.84 0.93
C LYS A 195 -6.60 -3.19 1.46
N SER A 196 -5.45 -3.47 0.85
CA SER A 196 -4.19 -2.79 1.17
C SER A 196 -4.19 -1.32 0.76
N ARG A 197 -4.93 -0.93 -0.29
CA ARG A 197 -5.05 0.46 -0.78
C ARG A 197 -6.27 1.19 -0.22
N PHE A 198 -7.37 0.47 -0.01
CA PHE A 198 -8.65 1.03 0.37
C PHE A 198 -9.28 0.25 1.51
N SER A 199 -9.31 0.88 2.69
CA SER A 199 -9.91 0.30 3.89
C SER A 199 -10.22 1.37 4.93
N THR A 200 -11.23 1.11 5.74
CA THR A 200 -11.66 1.98 6.84
C THR A 200 -11.60 1.20 8.14
N TRP A 201 -10.91 1.73 9.15
CA TRP A 201 -10.54 1.00 10.35
C TRP A 201 -11.24 1.53 11.60
N TYR A 202 -11.87 0.64 12.35
CA TYR A 202 -12.44 0.93 13.66
C TYR A 202 -11.68 0.18 14.74
N GLN A 203 -10.86 0.90 15.51
CA GLN A 203 -10.12 0.32 16.63
C GLN A 203 -10.97 0.34 17.90
N MET A 204 -11.06 -0.78 18.61
CA MET A 204 -11.70 -0.83 19.93
C MET A 204 -10.97 -1.76 20.91
N MET A 205 -11.21 -1.56 22.21
CA MET A 205 -10.78 -2.50 23.25
C MET A 205 -11.91 -3.45 23.61
N PRO A 206 -11.75 -4.78 23.41
CA PRO A 206 -12.82 -5.76 23.67
C PRO A 206 -13.38 -5.72 25.09
N ARG A 207 -12.51 -5.53 26.10
CA ARG A 207 -12.90 -5.54 27.51
C ARG A 207 -13.85 -4.41 27.93
N SER A 208 -14.06 -3.39 27.10
CA SER A 208 -14.96 -2.27 27.40
C SER A 208 -16.31 -2.35 26.70
N GLN A 209 -16.56 -3.42 25.93
CA GLN A 209 -17.78 -3.53 25.13
C GLN A 209 -19.00 -4.02 25.93
N SER A 210 -18.82 -4.34 27.21
CA SER A 210 -19.92 -4.73 28.11
C SER A 210 -20.98 -3.63 28.22
N ALA A 211 -22.26 -4.02 28.12
CA ALA A 211 -23.39 -3.15 28.40
C ALA A 211 -23.59 -2.85 29.91
N LEU A 212 -22.84 -3.53 30.79
CA LEU A 212 -22.90 -3.32 32.25
C LEU A 212 -21.66 -2.52 32.74
N PRO A 213 -21.86 -1.42 33.50
CA PRO A 213 -20.77 -0.61 34.02
C PRO A 213 -19.79 -1.40 34.89
N GLY A 214 -18.49 -1.19 34.65
CA GLY A 214 -17.40 -1.80 35.42
C GLY A 214 -17.21 -3.30 35.18
N ARG A 215 -18.01 -3.94 34.34
CA ARG A 215 -17.86 -5.35 33.99
C ARG A 215 -16.93 -5.50 32.79
N HIS A 216 -16.04 -6.49 32.85
CA HIS A 216 -15.20 -6.87 31.72
C HIS A 216 -16.07 -7.39 30.56
N GLY A 217 -15.89 -6.80 29.38
CA GLY A 217 -16.54 -7.23 28.15
C GLY A 217 -15.98 -8.55 27.63
N THR A 218 -16.81 -9.28 26.90
CA THR A 218 -16.49 -10.56 26.27
C THR A 218 -16.49 -10.41 24.74
N LEU A 219 -16.01 -11.42 24.01
CA LEU A 219 -16.13 -11.46 22.55
C LEU A 219 -17.60 -11.48 22.09
N ARG A 220 -18.54 -11.94 22.93
CA ARG A 220 -19.98 -11.86 22.64
C ARG A 220 -20.50 -10.43 22.71
N ASP A 221 -19.99 -9.63 23.64
CA ASP A 221 -20.29 -8.20 23.68
C ASP A 221 -19.71 -7.48 22.45
N CYS A 222 -18.51 -7.89 21.99
CA CYS A 222 -17.95 -7.38 20.73
C CYS A 222 -18.81 -7.74 19.52
N ILE A 223 -19.33 -8.97 19.43
CA ILE A 223 -20.25 -9.42 18.37
C ILE A 223 -21.48 -8.49 18.30
N ALA A 224 -22.05 -8.12 19.44
CA ALA A 224 -23.18 -7.20 19.50
C ALA A 224 -22.85 -5.79 18.98
N ARG A 225 -21.57 -5.39 18.98
CA ARG A 225 -21.10 -4.09 18.47
C ARG A 225 -20.91 -4.08 16.95
N VAL A 226 -20.69 -5.24 16.32
CA VAL A 226 -20.38 -5.39 14.89
C VAL A 226 -21.42 -4.69 13.98
N PRO A 227 -22.74 -4.86 14.17
CA PRO A 227 -23.73 -4.25 13.26
C PRO A 227 -23.66 -2.72 13.23
N ASP A 228 -23.45 -2.06 14.36
CA ASP A 228 -23.36 -0.58 14.41
C ASP A 228 -22.03 -0.06 13.85
N ILE A 229 -20.94 -0.83 13.97
CA ILE A 229 -19.67 -0.52 13.30
C ILE A 229 -19.82 -0.65 11.78
N ALA A 230 -20.45 -1.72 11.31
CA ALA A 230 -20.74 -1.92 9.88
C ALA A 230 -21.70 -0.85 9.34
N ALA A 231 -22.68 -0.40 10.12
CA ALA A 231 -23.59 0.68 9.75
C ALA A 231 -22.87 2.04 9.56
N MET A 232 -21.75 2.27 10.24
CA MET A 232 -20.87 3.40 9.98
C MET A 232 -20.01 3.22 8.72
N GLY A 233 -20.07 2.07 8.05
CA GLY A 233 -19.36 1.78 6.81
C GLY A 233 -17.88 1.44 6.98
N PHE A 234 -17.50 0.86 8.13
CA PHE A 234 -16.14 0.38 8.35
C PHE A 234 -15.88 -0.96 7.64
N ASP A 235 -14.63 -1.20 7.25
CA ASP A 235 -14.14 -2.44 6.60
C ASP A 235 -13.34 -3.34 7.55
N VAL A 236 -12.72 -2.76 8.57
CA VAL A 236 -11.78 -3.45 9.45
C VAL A 236 -12.14 -3.16 10.90
N LEU A 237 -12.40 -4.23 11.65
CA LEU A 237 -12.50 -4.18 13.10
C LEU A 237 -11.12 -4.51 13.70
N TYR A 238 -10.51 -3.53 14.38
CA TYR A 238 -9.16 -3.66 14.91
C TYR A 238 -9.17 -3.74 16.44
N PHE A 239 -8.64 -4.83 16.98
CA PHE A 239 -8.49 -5.03 18.42
C PHE A 239 -7.09 -4.72 18.91
N THR A 240 -7.01 -4.06 20.07
CA THR A 240 -5.83 -4.13 20.94
C THR A 240 -5.53 -5.58 21.35
N PRO A 241 -4.35 -5.90 21.92
CA PRO A 241 -4.01 -7.28 22.25
C PRO A 241 -5.10 -7.98 23.09
N ILE A 242 -5.41 -9.22 22.72
CA ILE A 242 -6.50 -10.03 23.30
C ILE A 242 -5.97 -11.16 24.20
N HIS A 243 -4.69 -11.10 24.56
CA HIS A 243 -3.98 -12.14 25.28
C HIS A 243 -4.07 -11.94 26.79
N PRO A 244 -3.76 -12.97 27.62
CA PRO A 244 -3.62 -12.81 29.06
C PRO A 244 -2.67 -11.67 29.43
N ILE A 245 -2.98 -10.93 30.51
CA ILE A 245 -2.23 -9.73 30.92
C ILE A 245 -1.43 -10.02 32.20
N GLY A 246 -0.14 -9.65 32.20
CA GLY A 246 0.76 -9.80 33.35
C GLY A 246 0.26 -9.14 34.64
N LYS A 247 0.65 -9.69 35.78
CA LYS A 247 0.35 -9.19 37.14
C LYS A 247 1.55 -8.46 37.75
N THR A 248 2.77 -8.92 37.47
CA THR A 248 4.01 -8.30 37.92
C THR A 248 4.19 -6.93 37.26
N SER A 249 4.44 -5.91 38.09
CA SER A 249 4.60 -4.51 37.66
C SER A 249 3.41 -3.95 36.86
N ARG A 250 2.22 -4.56 36.97
CA ARG A 250 1.01 -4.14 36.26
C ARG A 250 0.70 -2.67 36.54
N LYS A 251 0.41 -1.92 35.47
CA LYS A 251 -0.03 -0.53 35.55
C LYS A 251 -1.46 -0.40 36.07
N GLY A 252 -1.67 0.56 36.95
CA GLY A 252 -3.01 0.98 37.39
C GLY A 252 -3.60 2.06 36.50
N ARG A 253 -4.82 2.49 36.85
CA ARG A 253 -5.55 3.56 36.13
C ARG A 253 -4.69 4.82 35.94
N ASN A 254 -4.89 5.54 34.84
CA ASN A 254 -4.10 6.72 34.47
C ASN A 254 -2.58 6.46 34.47
N ASN A 255 -2.17 5.29 34.00
CA ASN A 255 -0.77 4.88 33.93
C ASN A 255 -0.06 4.91 35.31
N ALA A 256 -0.81 4.68 36.40
CA ALA A 256 -0.24 4.61 37.73
C ALA A 256 0.82 3.48 37.79
N PRO A 257 1.98 3.69 38.43
CA PRO A 257 3.07 2.73 38.45
C PRO A 257 2.72 1.41 39.16
N VAL A 258 1.67 1.42 39.99
CA VAL A 258 1.20 0.26 40.74
C VAL A 258 -0.31 0.12 40.53
N ALA A 259 -0.75 -1.04 40.05
CA ALA A 259 -2.15 -1.42 39.95
C ALA A 259 -2.80 -1.64 41.32
N ARG A 260 -4.06 -1.23 41.46
CA ARG A 260 -4.91 -1.63 42.59
C ARG A 260 -5.60 -2.95 42.28
N GLU A 261 -6.17 -3.57 43.32
CA GLU A 261 -7.04 -4.73 43.14
C GLU A 261 -8.20 -4.38 42.18
N GLY A 262 -8.41 -5.23 41.18
CA GLY A 262 -9.42 -5.03 40.13
C GLY A 262 -8.98 -4.13 38.96
N ASP A 263 -7.79 -3.53 38.98
CA ASP A 263 -7.29 -2.81 37.81
C ASP A 263 -6.90 -3.82 36.69
N PRO A 264 -7.41 -3.64 35.46
CA PRO A 264 -7.23 -4.64 34.41
C PRO A 264 -5.84 -4.58 33.76
N GLY A 265 -5.06 -3.52 34.01
CA GLY A 265 -3.71 -3.36 33.44
C GLY A 265 -3.71 -2.97 31.95
N SER A 266 -2.51 -2.86 31.38
CA SER A 266 -2.31 -2.60 29.95
C SER A 266 -2.51 -3.89 29.14
N PRO A 267 -3.31 -3.91 28.06
CA PRO A 267 -3.40 -5.09 27.18
C PRO A 267 -2.05 -5.43 26.51
N TYR A 268 -1.15 -4.45 26.40
CA TYR A 268 0.19 -4.63 25.80
C TYR A 268 1.19 -5.35 26.73
N ALA A 269 0.85 -5.57 28.00
CA ALA A 269 1.63 -6.40 28.92
C ALA A 269 1.27 -7.88 28.74
N ILE A 270 1.56 -8.39 27.54
CA ILE A 270 1.15 -9.72 27.05
C ILE A 270 1.85 -10.83 27.83
N GLY A 271 1.08 -11.76 28.35
CA GLY A 271 1.56 -12.98 28.97
C GLY A 271 1.23 -13.06 30.46
N SER A 272 0.70 -14.19 30.88
CA SER A 272 0.55 -14.58 32.28
C SER A 272 0.75 -16.10 32.39
N ALA A 273 0.53 -16.67 33.58
CA ALA A 273 0.46 -18.12 33.75
C ALA A 273 -0.64 -18.80 32.90
N GLU A 274 -1.61 -18.03 32.38
CA GLU A 274 -2.73 -18.52 31.57
C GLU A 274 -2.39 -18.60 30.07
N GLY A 275 -1.24 -18.09 29.64
CA GLY A 275 -0.77 -18.18 28.26
C GLY A 275 -0.08 -16.91 27.74
N GLY A 276 0.35 -16.96 26.48
CA GLY A 276 1.10 -15.91 25.79
C GLY A 276 0.41 -15.39 24.52
N HIS A 277 1.20 -15.16 23.48
CA HIS A 277 0.76 -14.58 22.19
C HIS A 277 -0.22 -15.47 21.39
N ASP A 278 -0.27 -16.76 21.69
CA ASP A 278 -1.16 -17.77 21.10
C ASP A 278 -2.33 -18.14 22.03
N ALA A 279 -2.54 -17.38 23.11
CA ALA A 279 -3.63 -17.56 24.05
C ALA A 279 -4.64 -16.41 24.00
N LEU A 280 -5.90 -16.73 24.30
CA LEU A 280 -6.97 -15.75 24.50
C LEU A 280 -7.08 -15.42 25.99
N HIS A 281 -7.27 -14.13 26.33
CA HIS A 281 -7.49 -13.71 27.71
C HIS A 281 -8.75 -14.40 28.28
N PRO A 282 -8.70 -15.06 29.45
CA PRO A 282 -9.81 -15.88 29.94
C PRO A 282 -11.13 -15.12 30.10
N GLU A 283 -11.09 -13.86 30.55
CA GLU A 283 -12.29 -13.03 30.70
C GLU A 283 -12.93 -12.59 29.36
N LEU A 284 -12.23 -12.74 28.23
CA LEU A 284 -12.80 -12.45 26.90
C LEU A 284 -13.69 -13.60 26.40
N GLY A 285 -13.49 -14.82 26.90
CA GLY A 285 -14.25 -16.01 26.50
C GLY A 285 -13.36 -17.10 25.92
N THR A 286 -13.88 -17.81 24.92
CA THR A 286 -13.28 -19.01 24.34
C THR A 286 -12.81 -18.81 22.90
N ILE A 287 -12.02 -19.75 22.38
CA ILE A 287 -11.65 -19.75 20.94
C ILE A 287 -12.89 -19.94 20.05
N GLU A 288 -13.92 -20.63 20.53
CA GLU A 288 -15.22 -20.75 19.85
C GLU A 288 -15.92 -19.38 19.74
N ASP A 289 -15.86 -18.56 20.79
CA ASP A 289 -16.37 -17.18 20.74
C ASP A 289 -15.55 -16.31 19.77
N PHE A 290 -14.23 -16.53 19.70
CA PHE A 290 -13.37 -15.87 18.71
C PHE A 290 -13.75 -16.24 17.28
N ARG A 291 -13.95 -17.52 16.98
CA ARG A 291 -14.42 -17.97 15.67
C ARG A 291 -15.80 -17.40 15.32
N ALA A 292 -16.70 -17.33 16.30
CA ALA A 292 -18.02 -16.71 16.11
C ALA A 292 -17.91 -15.21 15.79
N LEU A 293 -16.98 -14.49 16.43
CA LEU A 293 -16.70 -13.10 16.11
C LEU A 293 -16.18 -12.95 14.68
N VAL A 294 -15.17 -13.72 14.28
CA VAL A 294 -14.62 -13.69 12.92
C VAL A 294 -15.72 -13.96 11.89
N ALA A 295 -16.55 -14.98 12.11
CA ALA A 295 -17.67 -15.29 11.23
C ALA A 295 -18.68 -14.14 11.15
N THR A 296 -19.00 -13.49 12.27
CA THR A 296 -19.92 -12.34 12.29
C THR A 296 -19.32 -11.15 11.56
N CYS A 297 -18.03 -10.86 11.73
CA CYS A 297 -17.35 -9.80 10.98
C CYS A 297 -17.50 -10.04 9.48
N LEU A 298 -17.21 -11.25 9.00
CA LEU A 298 -17.34 -11.60 7.58
C LEU A 298 -18.78 -11.46 7.06
N GLU A 299 -19.78 -11.83 7.87
CA GLU A 299 -21.20 -11.68 7.51
C GLU A 299 -21.61 -10.21 7.32
N TYR A 300 -20.95 -9.29 8.02
CA TYR A 300 -21.13 -7.84 7.90
C TYR A 300 -20.10 -7.15 6.99
N GLY A 301 -19.27 -7.90 6.27
CA GLY A 301 -18.25 -7.35 5.36
C GLY A 301 -17.02 -6.74 6.05
N LEU A 302 -16.81 -7.06 7.32
CA LEU A 302 -15.66 -6.63 8.12
C LEU A 302 -14.57 -7.70 8.16
N GLU A 303 -13.31 -7.28 8.13
CA GLU A 303 -12.15 -8.13 8.47
C GLU A 303 -11.67 -7.82 9.90
N LEU A 304 -11.28 -8.86 10.64
CA LEU A 304 -10.70 -8.68 11.97
C LEU A 304 -9.20 -8.43 11.85
N ALA A 305 -8.72 -7.33 12.41
CA ALA A 305 -7.31 -7.03 12.60
C ALA A 305 -6.90 -7.22 14.06
N LEU A 306 -5.78 -7.90 14.28
CA LEU A 306 -5.21 -8.06 15.62
C LEU A 306 -3.95 -7.22 15.79
N ASP A 307 -3.83 -6.60 16.96
CA ASP A 307 -2.56 -6.06 17.44
C ASP A 307 -1.54 -7.19 17.61
N PHE A 308 -0.33 -6.99 17.13
CA PHE A 308 0.77 -7.92 17.30
C PHE A 308 2.00 -7.17 17.81
N ALA A 309 2.18 -7.19 19.14
CA ALA A 309 3.29 -6.54 19.80
C ALA A 309 4.39 -7.56 20.11
N VAL A 310 5.61 -7.30 19.62
CA VAL A 310 6.75 -8.21 19.80
C VAL A 310 7.45 -8.02 21.15
N GLN A 311 6.69 -8.24 22.23
CA GLN A 311 7.11 -7.98 23.60
C GLN A 311 6.40 -8.90 24.59
N CYS A 312 6.87 -8.95 25.83
CA CYS A 312 6.31 -9.82 26.87
C CYS A 312 6.09 -9.04 28.16
N SER A 313 5.13 -9.45 28.98
CA SER A 313 5.12 -9.09 30.40
C SER A 313 6.22 -9.86 31.14
N PRO A 314 6.60 -9.44 32.36
CA PRO A 314 7.49 -10.22 33.22
C PRO A 314 6.96 -11.62 33.60
N ASP A 315 5.66 -11.88 33.39
CA ASP A 315 5.00 -13.14 33.71
C ASP A 315 4.75 -14.03 32.49
N HIS A 316 5.20 -13.61 31.30
CA HIS A 316 5.00 -14.38 30.08
C HIS A 316 5.71 -15.75 30.18
N PRO A 317 5.08 -16.87 29.76
CA PRO A 317 5.65 -18.22 29.92
C PRO A 317 7.07 -18.37 29.36
N TRP A 318 7.37 -17.69 28.24
CA TRP A 318 8.70 -17.66 27.62
C TRP A 318 9.83 -17.21 28.56
N LEU A 319 9.59 -16.39 29.59
CA LEU A 319 10.64 -16.02 30.54
C LEU A 319 11.17 -17.24 31.30
N THR A 320 10.32 -18.24 31.52
CA THR A 320 10.69 -19.49 32.20
C THR A 320 11.08 -20.60 31.23
N GLN A 321 10.41 -20.68 30.08
CA GLN A 321 10.62 -21.72 29.07
C GLN A 321 11.86 -21.46 28.22
N HIS A 322 12.15 -20.19 27.93
CA HIS A 322 13.21 -19.71 27.04
C HIS A 322 13.94 -18.50 27.65
N PRO A 323 14.57 -18.66 28.83
CA PRO A 323 15.27 -17.55 29.49
C PRO A 323 16.36 -16.91 28.62
N GLU A 324 16.95 -17.66 27.69
CA GLU A 324 17.95 -17.19 26.72
C GLU A 324 17.42 -16.14 25.74
N TRP A 325 16.11 -16.04 25.55
CA TRP A 325 15.49 -15.00 24.71
C TRP A 325 15.44 -13.63 25.40
N PHE A 326 15.92 -13.49 26.64
CA PHE A 326 15.81 -12.26 27.43
C PHE A 326 17.13 -11.81 28.04
N LYS A 327 17.24 -10.50 28.29
CA LYS A 327 18.42 -9.93 28.98
C LYS A 327 18.19 -9.89 30.49
N TRP A 328 19.02 -10.66 31.20
CA TRP A 328 19.04 -10.73 32.65
C TRP A 328 20.12 -9.82 33.23
N ARG A 329 19.79 -9.13 34.32
CA ARG A 329 20.74 -8.34 35.10
C ARG A 329 21.58 -9.24 36.00
N PRO A 330 22.72 -8.75 36.55
CA PRO A 330 23.57 -9.55 37.45
C PRO A 330 22.85 -10.06 38.71
N ASP A 331 21.80 -9.37 39.16
CA ASP A 331 20.94 -9.77 40.28
C ASP A 331 19.83 -10.77 39.89
N ARG A 332 19.85 -11.25 38.64
CA ARG A 332 18.85 -12.15 38.03
C ARG A 332 17.46 -11.56 37.82
N SER A 333 17.29 -10.24 37.98
CA SER A 333 16.08 -9.58 37.49
C SER A 333 16.11 -9.43 35.98
N VAL A 334 14.95 -9.52 35.32
CA VAL A 334 14.85 -9.25 33.88
C VAL A 334 14.85 -7.75 33.63
N LYS A 335 15.53 -7.30 32.58
CA LYS A 335 15.53 -5.88 32.20
C LYS A 335 14.18 -5.52 31.54
N THR A 336 13.35 -4.74 32.24
CA THR A 336 12.12 -4.15 31.67
C THR A 336 12.44 -3.03 30.68
N ALA A 337 11.46 -2.65 29.86
CA ALA A 337 11.56 -1.46 29.02
C ALA A 337 11.69 -0.19 29.88
N ASP A 338 12.37 0.83 29.33
CA ASP A 338 12.64 2.08 30.04
C ASP A 338 11.38 2.98 30.13
N GLY A 339 11.37 3.89 31.10
CA GLY A 339 10.34 4.93 31.21
C GLY A 339 8.96 4.41 31.66
N PRO A 340 7.86 4.79 30.99
CA PRO A 340 6.51 4.43 31.42
C PRO A 340 6.20 2.93 31.23
N TYR A 341 7.04 2.15 30.56
CA TYR A 341 6.78 0.77 30.13
C TYR A 341 7.38 -0.30 31.08
N SER A 342 7.28 -0.08 32.39
CA SER A 342 7.83 -0.98 33.41
C SER A 342 7.13 -2.34 33.52
N ASP A 343 5.98 -2.48 32.87
CA ASP A 343 5.13 -3.68 32.81
C ASP A 343 5.46 -4.59 31.62
N ILE A 344 6.46 -4.24 30.80
CA ILE A 344 6.88 -5.03 29.63
C ILE A 344 8.40 -5.26 29.59
N VAL A 345 8.77 -6.28 28.85
CA VAL A 345 10.12 -6.78 28.59
C VAL A 345 10.24 -7.00 27.08
N ILE A 346 11.33 -6.50 26.50
CA ILE A 346 11.64 -6.71 25.07
C ILE A 346 12.56 -7.93 24.94
N PRO A 347 12.18 -8.96 24.14
CA PRO A 347 13.06 -10.07 23.83
C PRO A 347 14.38 -9.63 23.19
N ASP A 348 15.46 -10.35 23.46
CA ASP A 348 16.74 -10.17 22.79
C ASP A 348 16.73 -10.85 21.43
N PHE A 349 16.40 -10.08 20.40
CA PHE A 349 16.45 -10.52 19.01
C PHE A 349 17.86 -10.88 18.51
N ASN A 350 18.91 -10.61 19.31
CA ASN A 350 20.28 -11.06 19.07
C ASN A 350 20.72 -12.20 20.00
N SER A 351 19.78 -12.82 20.71
CA SER A 351 20.05 -13.98 21.56
C SER A 351 20.70 -15.12 20.78
N VAL A 352 21.36 -16.02 21.52
CA VAL A 352 21.98 -17.23 20.95
C VAL A 352 20.96 -18.12 20.24
N ASP A 353 19.70 -18.09 20.68
CA ASP A 353 18.56 -18.78 20.05
C ASP A 353 17.61 -17.80 19.34
N ARG A 354 18.17 -16.80 18.65
CA ARG A 354 17.36 -15.85 17.87
C ARG A 354 16.45 -16.54 16.84
N VAL A 355 16.86 -17.68 16.30
CA VAL A 355 16.06 -18.42 15.31
C VAL A 355 14.81 -19.03 15.98
N GLY A 356 14.96 -19.60 17.18
CA GLY A 356 13.82 -20.07 17.97
C GLY A 356 12.84 -18.93 18.29
N LEU A 357 13.35 -17.79 18.76
CA LEU A 357 12.54 -16.60 19.04
C LEU A 357 11.77 -16.10 17.80
N TRP A 358 12.45 -16.00 16.65
CA TRP A 358 11.84 -15.53 15.41
C TRP A 358 10.74 -16.48 14.93
N ASN A 359 11.01 -17.79 15.00
CA ASN A 359 10.01 -18.83 14.69
C ASN A 359 8.81 -18.76 15.64
N ALA A 360 9.02 -18.54 16.94
CA ALA A 360 7.92 -18.45 17.91
C ALA A 360 6.96 -17.29 17.60
N PHE A 361 7.48 -16.11 17.23
CA PHE A 361 6.62 -15.01 16.78
C PHE A 361 5.90 -15.32 15.47
N ARG A 362 6.59 -15.93 14.49
CA ARG A 362 5.93 -16.39 13.25
C ARG A 362 4.80 -17.36 13.57
N ASP A 363 5.05 -18.35 14.40
CA ASP A 363 4.11 -19.43 14.70
C ASP A 363 2.90 -18.90 15.48
N ALA A 364 3.09 -17.91 16.37
CA ALA A 364 1.98 -17.20 17.00
C ALA A 364 1.11 -16.44 15.97
N MET A 365 1.72 -15.82 14.95
CA MET A 365 0.98 -15.16 13.88
C MET A 365 0.21 -16.19 13.02
N LEU A 366 0.86 -17.28 12.61
CA LEU A 366 0.25 -18.37 11.85
C LEU A 366 -0.93 -18.99 12.62
N PHE A 367 -0.82 -19.14 13.94
CA PHE A 367 -1.91 -19.64 14.78
C PHE A 367 -3.19 -18.80 14.68
N TRP A 368 -3.07 -17.46 14.56
CA TRP A 368 -4.22 -16.57 14.38
C TRP A 368 -4.69 -16.50 12.93
N ILE A 369 -3.79 -16.63 11.96
CA ILE A 369 -4.15 -16.80 10.54
C ILE A 369 -5.03 -18.04 10.35
N ASP A 370 -4.67 -19.17 10.98
CA ASP A 370 -5.46 -20.41 10.99
C ASP A 370 -6.87 -20.24 11.62
N LYS A 371 -7.12 -19.12 12.33
CA LYS A 371 -8.43 -18.76 12.89
C LYS A 371 -9.15 -17.66 12.11
N GLY A 372 -8.64 -17.29 10.94
CA GLY A 372 -9.26 -16.35 10.02
C GLY A 372 -8.83 -14.89 10.19
N VAL A 373 -7.71 -14.62 10.88
CA VAL A 373 -7.14 -13.27 10.94
C VAL A 373 -6.25 -13.02 9.72
N THR A 374 -6.64 -12.05 8.89
CA THR A 374 -5.94 -11.67 7.66
C THR A 374 -5.19 -10.34 7.79
N ILE A 375 -5.26 -9.68 8.94
CA ILE A 375 -4.67 -8.37 9.15
C ILE A 375 -3.99 -8.30 10.52
N PHE A 376 -2.74 -7.86 10.55
CA PHE A 376 -1.98 -7.65 11.79
C PHE A 376 -1.45 -6.21 11.86
N ALA A 377 -1.80 -5.51 12.95
CA ALA A 377 -1.27 -4.21 13.28
C ALA A 377 -0.03 -4.38 14.18
N ILE A 378 1.16 -4.17 13.61
CA ILE A 378 2.43 -4.46 14.26
C ILE A 378 2.90 -3.30 15.14
N ASP A 379 2.98 -3.56 16.44
CA ASP A 379 3.47 -2.62 17.46
C ASP A 379 4.98 -2.68 17.66
N ASN A 380 5.57 -1.57 18.14
CA ASN A 380 6.96 -1.46 18.57
C ASN A 380 8.01 -2.07 17.63
N HIS A 381 7.84 -1.88 16.32
CA HIS A 381 8.76 -2.43 15.33
C HIS A 381 10.17 -1.85 15.40
N ASP A 382 10.35 -0.69 16.04
CA ASP A 382 11.65 -0.07 16.27
C ASP A 382 12.45 -0.78 17.37
N THR A 383 11.82 -1.68 18.13
CA THR A 383 12.47 -2.52 19.15
C THR A 383 13.03 -3.82 18.59
N ALA A 384 12.54 -4.29 17.43
CA ALA A 384 13.06 -5.47 16.75
C ALA A 384 13.94 -5.10 15.53
N PRO A 385 14.97 -5.89 15.20
CA PRO A 385 15.86 -5.61 14.08
C PRO A 385 15.14 -5.61 12.73
N LEU A 386 15.55 -4.75 11.80
CA LEU A 386 15.03 -4.74 10.43
C LEU A 386 15.10 -6.10 9.73
N ALA A 387 16.15 -6.88 9.99
CA ALA A 387 16.32 -8.22 9.43
C ALA A 387 15.24 -9.21 9.91
N PHE A 388 14.73 -9.06 11.14
CA PHE A 388 13.62 -9.86 11.63
C PHE A 388 12.35 -9.54 10.86
N TRP A 389 12.05 -8.25 10.65
CA TRP A 389 10.87 -7.83 9.89
C TRP A 389 10.93 -8.27 8.43
N GLU A 390 12.07 -8.07 7.77
CA GLU A 390 12.28 -8.52 6.39
C GLU A 390 12.05 -10.04 6.26
N TRP A 391 12.59 -10.83 7.20
CA TRP A 391 12.38 -12.27 7.24
C TRP A 391 10.91 -12.64 7.48
N LEU A 392 10.27 -12.09 8.51
CA LEU A 392 8.90 -12.43 8.90
C LEU A 392 7.91 -12.06 7.79
N ILE A 393 8.02 -10.84 7.23
CA ILE A 393 7.13 -10.38 6.17
C ILE A 393 7.25 -11.28 4.95
N ARG A 394 8.48 -11.62 4.52
CA ARG A 394 8.70 -12.51 3.37
C ARG A 394 8.18 -13.91 3.63
N ASP A 395 8.35 -14.41 4.84
CA ASP A 395 7.92 -15.75 5.25
C ASP A 395 6.38 -15.86 5.25
N ILE A 396 5.69 -14.88 5.84
CA ILE A 396 4.22 -14.82 5.86
C ILE A 396 3.65 -14.59 4.46
N SER A 397 4.17 -13.60 3.71
CA SER A 397 3.64 -13.23 2.37
C SER A 397 3.78 -14.36 1.34
N ARG A 398 4.73 -15.29 1.55
CA ARG A 398 4.88 -16.49 0.70
C ARG A 398 3.86 -17.59 1.00
N ARG A 399 3.38 -17.67 2.24
CA ARG A 399 2.39 -18.67 2.68
C ARG A 399 0.96 -18.16 2.52
N HIS A 400 0.76 -16.87 2.79
CA HIS A 400 -0.52 -16.20 2.84
C HIS A 400 -0.42 -14.85 2.13
N THR A 401 -0.71 -14.83 0.83
CA THR A 401 -0.62 -13.61 -0.01
C THR A 401 -1.73 -12.60 0.28
N ASP A 402 -2.74 -13.00 1.05
CA ASP A 402 -3.87 -12.21 1.50
C ASP A 402 -3.61 -11.46 2.82
N VAL A 403 -2.56 -11.80 3.57
CA VAL A 403 -2.28 -11.18 4.87
C VAL A 403 -1.72 -9.76 4.72
N ILE A 404 -2.35 -8.80 5.41
CA ILE A 404 -1.89 -7.41 5.48
C ILE A 404 -1.13 -7.18 6.79
N LEU A 405 0.14 -6.84 6.66
CA LEU A 405 0.95 -6.36 7.79
C LEU A 405 0.97 -4.83 7.78
N PHE A 406 0.43 -4.24 8.84
CA PHE A 406 0.32 -2.80 9.04
C PHE A 406 1.35 -2.31 10.05
N SER A 407 2.23 -1.40 9.65
CA SER A 407 3.23 -0.79 10.53
C SER A 407 2.61 0.35 11.33
N LYS A 408 2.28 0.11 12.61
CA LYS A 408 1.55 1.05 13.47
C LYS A 408 2.41 1.78 14.52
N THR A 409 3.66 2.13 14.21
CA THR A 409 4.51 2.89 15.14
C THR A 409 4.93 4.23 14.54
N TYR A 410 4.88 5.27 15.37
CA TYR A 410 5.45 6.57 15.05
C TYR A 410 6.95 6.54 15.32
N ALA A 411 7.76 6.64 14.28
CA ALA A 411 9.21 6.71 14.39
C ALA A 411 9.75 7.89 13.58
N ARG A 412 11.07 7.99 13.42
CA ARG A 412 11.68 8.98 12.50
C ARG A 412 11.36 8.61 11.03
N PRO A 413 11.26 9.59 10.11
CA PRO A 413 10.72 9.34 8.77
C PRO A 413 11.46 8.25 7.98
N LYS A 414 12.79 8.24 8.06
CA LYS A 414 13.62 7.26 7.35
C LYS A 414 13.36 5.82 7.81
N LEU A 415 13.08 5.60 9.10
CA LEU A 415 12.79 4.27 9.63
C LEU A 415 11.41 3.80 9.14
N MET A 416 10.40 4.66 9.22
CA MET A 416 9.05 4.36 8.73
C MET A 416 9.06 4.01 7.22
N LYS A 417 9.77 4.80 6.40
CA LYS A 417 9.94 4.51 4.98
C LYS A 417 10.73 3.22 4.75
N GLY A 418 11.75 2.95 5.57
CA GLY A 418 12.52 1.69 5.51
C GLY A 418 11.63 0.47 5.72
N LEU A 419 10.74 0.50 6.71
CA LEU A 419 9.81 -0.61 6.98
C LEU A 419 8.78 -0.79 5.87
N ALA A 420 8.26 0.30 5.33
CA ALA A 420 7.44 0.22 4.12
C ALA A 420 8.20 -0.47 2.98
N LYS A 421 9.46 -0.10 2.73
CA LYS A 421 10.31 -0.75 1.71
C LYS A 421 10.56 -2.25 1.98
N LEU A 422 10.67 -2.66 3.24
CA LEU A 422 10.85 -4.08 3.63
C LEU A 422 9.62 -4.95 3.38
N GLY A 423 8.45 -4.36 3.15
CA GLY A 423 7.25 -5.07 2.69
C GLY A 423 6.00 -4.85 3.51
N PHE A 424 6.01 -4.02 4.55
CA PHE A 424 4.79 -3.64 5.27
C PHE A 424 3.75 -3.05 4.30
N ALA A 425 2.58 -3.67 4.19
CA ALA A 425 1.56 -3.31 3.20
C ALA A 425 0.99 -1.90 3.43
N GLN A 426 0.89 -1.49 4.69
CA GLN A 426 0.42 -0.18 5.14
C GLN A 426 1.34 0.41 6.22
N SER A 427 1.30 1.73 6.41
CA SER A 427 2.08 2.41 7.47
C SER A 427 1.31 3.57 8.09
N PHE A 428 1.48 3.77 9.40
CA PHE A 428 1.07 5.00 10.07
C PHE A 428 1.71 6.21 9.43
N THR A 429 1.14 7.39 9.69
CA THR A 429 1.59 8.65 9.12
C THR A 429 1.67 9.73 10.18
N TYR A 430 2.32 10.85 9.88
CA TYR A 430 2.29 12.01 10.76
C TYR A 430 1.00 12.84 10.66
N PHE A 431 -0.04 12.32 10.01
CA PHE A 431 -1.31 13.01 9.81
C PHE A 431 -1.85 13.69 11.09
N PRO A 432 -1.85 13.06 12.29
CA PRO A 432 -2.32 13.71 13.51
C PRO A 432 -1.64 15.05 13.85
N TRP A 433 -0.39 15.24 13.42
CA TRP A 433 0.41 16.45 13.64
C TRP A 433 0.60 17.28 12.37
N ARG A 434 -0.28 17.11 11.36
CA ARG A 434 -0.38 17.99 10.20
C ARG A 434 -1.75 18.66 10.27
N THR A 435 -1.77 19.90 10.75
CA THR A 435 -3.01 20.64 11.06
C THR A 435 -3.18 21.85 10.18
N GLU A 436 -2.08 22.54 9.85
CA GLU A 436 -2.12 23.69 8.95
C GLU A 436 -2.18 23.25 7.48
N LYS A 437 -2.75 24.10 6.63
CA LYS A 437 -2.87 23.84 5.19
C LYS A 437 -1.54 23.46 4.54
N TRP A 438 -0.50 24.26 4.78
CA TRP A 438 0.82 24.05 4.17
C TRP A 438 1.49 22.76 4.68
N GLU A 439 1.24 22.36 5.93
CA GLU A 439 1.75 21.11 6.49
C GLU A 439 1.14 19.89 5.80
N LEU A 440 -0.18 19.94 5.57
CA LEU A 440 -0.92 18.91 4.83
C LEU A 440 -0.46 18.84 3.37
N GLU A 441 -0.39 19.99 2.69
CA GLU A 441 0.03 20.06 1.29
C GLU A 441 1.46 19.54 1.08
N GLN A 442 2.39 19.95 1.96
CA GLN A 442 3.77 19.48 1.91
C GLN A 442 3.85 17.97 2.17
N TYR A 443 3.18 17.48 3.21
CA TYR A 443 3.30 16.08 3.61
C TYR A 443 2.64 15.13 2.62
N LEU A 444 1.45 15.46 2.10
CA LEU A 444 0.82 14.67 1.05
C LEU A 444 1.57 14.80 -0.27
N GLY A 445 2.13 15.98 -0.58
CA GLY A 445 2.99 16.17 -1.73
C GLY A 445 4.25 15.28 -1.71
N GLU A 446 4.77 14.96 -0.52
CA GLU A 446 5.82 13.94 -0.35
C GLU A 446 5.28 12.53 -0.59
N LEU A 447 4.18 12.15 0.08
CA LEU A 447 3.67 10.77 0.04
C LEU A 447 3.10 10.33 -1.32
N THR A 448 2.56 11.26 -2.11
CA THR A 448 1.92 10.95 -3.41
C THR A 448 2.86 11.05 -4.61
N ARG A 449 4.12 11.45 -4.40
CA ARG A 449 5.14 11.54 -5.44
C ARG A 449 6.10 10.35 -5.41
N TYR A 450 6.86 10.22 -6.49
CA TYR A 450 7.96 9.25 -6.56
C TYR A 450 9.11 9.69 -5.63
N PRO A 451 9.74 8.78 -4.88
CA PRO A 451 9.49 7.33 -4.86
C PRO A 451 8.41 6.84 -3.90
N GLU A 452 7.94 7.64 -2.94
CA GLU A 452 7.06 7.22 -1.85
C GLU A 452 5.77 6.55 -2.34
N ARG A 453 5.13 7.09 -3.39
CA ARG A 453 3.88 6.52 -3.95
C ARG A 453 4.00 5.07 -4.37
N ASP A 454 5.21 4.61 -4.70
CA ASP A 454 5.48 3.29 -5.25
C ASP A 454 5.78 2.23 -4.17
N PHE A 455 5.87 2.60 -2.88
CA PHE A 455 6.08 1.63 -1.79
C PHE A 455 5.36 1.96 -0.47
N TYR A 456 4.91 3.20 -0.28
CA TYR A 456 4.37 3.70 0.98
C TYR A 456 2.86 3.90 0.88
N ARG A 457 2.06 3.03 1.54
CA ARG A 457 0.61 3.20 1.62
C ARG A 457 0.22 3.80 2.98
N PRO A 458 -0.24 5.05 3.03
CA PRO A 458 -0.61 5.69 4.29
C PRO A 458 -1.90 5.09 4.84
N ASN A 459 -1.93 4.84 6.15
CA ASN A 459 -3.15 4.65 6.93
C ASN A 459 -3.28 5.81 7.92
N MET A 460 -4.25 6.69 7.68
CA MET A 460 -4.42 7.94 8.41
C MET A 460 -5.40 7.76 9.59
N PHE A 461 -4.89 7.30 10.73
CA PHE A 461 -5.65 7.35 11.97
C PHE A 461 -5.82 8.78 12.46
N VAL A 462 -7.05 9.17 12.82
CA VAL A 462 -7.35 10.51 13.38
C VAL A 462 -7.01 10.60 14.87
N ASN A 463 -7.11 9.47 15.58
CA ASN A 463 -6.77 9.28 16.98
C ASN A 463 -6.38 7.82 17.21
N THR A 464 -5.70 7.53 18.32
CA THR A 464 -5.36 6.17 18.77
C THR A 464 -5.50 6.08 20.30
N PRO A 465 -5.49 4.90 20.94
CA PRO A 465 -5.48 4.78 22.40
C PRO A 465 -4.34 5.55 23.09
N ASP A 466 -3.25 5.82 22.34
CA ASP A 466 -2.05 6.51 22.80
C ASP A 466 -2.03 7.99 22.41
N LEU A 467 -2.93 8.42 21.50
CA LEU A 467 -2.87 9.74 20.87
C LEU A 467 -4.26 10.39 20.75
N LEU A 468 -4.45 11.44 21.54
CA LEU A 468 -5.48 12.48 21.42
C LEU A 468 -4.81 13.80 21.02
N PRO A 469 -4.77 14.12 19.72
CA PRO A 469 -4.11 15.34 19.22
C PRO A 469 -4.66 16.62 19.85
N PHE A 470 -3.78 17.59 20.10
CA PHE A 470 -4.17 18.85 20.78
C PHE A 470 -5.37 19.57 20.15
N HIS A 471 -5.48 19.58 18.83
CA HIS A 471 -6.56 20.25 18.13
C HIS A 471 -7.95 19.59 18.31
N LEU A 472 -8.00 18.34 18.79
CA LEU A 472 -9.26 17.66 19.15
C LEU A 472 -9.64 17.85 20.63
N GLN A 473 -8.72 18.33 21.47
CA GLN A 473 -8.94 18.48 22.92
C GLN A 473 -9.95 19.60 23.25
N SER A 474 -10.35 20.43 22.29
CA SER A 474 -11.43 21.41 22.48
C SER A 474 -12.81 20.77 22.60
N GLY A 475 -12.99 19.53 22.13
CA GLY A 475 -14.29 18.87 22.08
C GLY A 475 -15.27 19.45 21.05
N GLU A 476 -14.83 20.41 20.23
CA GLU A 476 -15.70 21.06 19.26
C GLU A 476 -15.99 20.13 18.07
N ALA A 477 -17.28 19.92 17.78
CA ALA A 477 -17.71 18.98 16.74
C ALA A 477 -17.14 19.30 15.34
N TRP A 478 -16.96 20.58 15.00
CA TRP A 478 -16.38 20.99 13.71
C TRP A 478 -14.96 20.47 13.53
N ALA A 479 -14.15 20.42 14.61
CA ALA A 479 -12.77 19.96 14.56
C ALA A 479 -12.73 18.46 14.28
N PHE A 480 -13.52 17.66 15.01
CA PHE A 480 -13.63 16.21 14.75
C PHE A 480 -14.12 15.92 13.33
N LYS A 481 -15.18 16.60 12.87
CA LYS A 481 -15.72 16.45 11.51
C LYS A 481 -14.71 16.85 10.42
N SER A 482 -13.96 17.93 10.62
CA SER A 482 -12.92 18.39 9.68
C SER A 482 -11.79 17.37 9.59
N ARG A 483 -11.31 16.87 10.73
CA ARG A 483 -10.22 15.89 10.80
C ARG A 483 -10.56 14.55 10.18
N ILE A 484 -11.75 14.02 10.44
CA ILE A 484 -12.18 12.77 9.80
C ILE A 484 -12.44 12.96 8.31
N ALA A 485 -13.01 14.09 7.88
CA ALA A 485 -13.16 14.40 6.45
C ALA A 485 -11.80 14.44 5.75
N LEU A 486 -10.79 15.08 6.35
CA LEU A 486 -9.42 15.10 5.82
C LEU A 486 -8.85 13.68 5.68
N ALA A 487 -8.90 12.88 6.74
CA ALA A 487 -8.38 11.50 6.71
C ALA A 487 -9.11 10.64 5.67
N ALA A 488 -10.45 10.73 5.65
CA ALA A 488 -11.35 10.00 4.77
C ALA A 488 -11.27 10.43 3.30
N THR A 489 -10.70 11.59 2.98
CA THR A 489 -10.62 12.04 1.58
C THR A 489 -9.19 12.13 1.06
N LEU A 490 -8.19 12.42 1.90
CA LEU A 490 -6.79 12.47 1.50
C LEU A 490 -6.15 11.08 1.31
N SER A 491 -6.64 10.05 1.99
CA SER A 491 -6.06 8.70 1.94
C SER A 491 -7.07 7.63 1.57
N GLY A 492 -6.64 6.63 0.80
CA GLY A 492 -7.39 5.40 0.58
C GLY A 492 -7.57 4.57 1.86
N ASN A 493 -6.66 4.68 2.84
CA ASN A 493 -6.81 4.04 4.16
C ASN A 493 -6.88 5.07 5.29
N TYR A 494 -7.87 4.94 6.17
CA TYR A 494 -7.97 5.75 7.38
C TYR A 494 -8.58 4.96 8.53
N GLY A 495 -8.40 5.45 9.76
CA GLY A 495 -8.96 4.80 10.93
C GLY A 495 -9.36 5.75 12.05
N ILE A 496 -10.20 5.24 12.94
CA ILE A 496 -10.56 5.88 14.19
C ILE A 496 -10.40 4.92 15.35
N TYR A 497 -10.16 5.45 16.53
CA TYR A 497 -10.27 4.73 17.79
C TYR A 497 -11.59 5.08 18.50
N SER A 498 -12.28 4.04 18.96
CA SER A 498 -13.61 4.09 19.57
C SER A 498 -13.69 5.16 20.66
N GLY A 499 -14.72 5.99 20.59
CA GLY A 499 -14.86 7.21 21.40
C GLY A 499 -14.70 8.49 20.56
N PHE A 500 -14.04 8.41 19.40
CA PHE A 500 -13.96 9.51 18.44
C PHE A 500 -15.35 9.94 17.96
N GLU A 501 -16.22 8.99 17.63
CA GLU A 501 -17.59 9.26 17.18
C GLU A 501 -18.44 9.95 18.27
N LEU A 502 -18.00 9.87 19.52
CA LEU A 502 -18.63 10.50 20.67
C LEU A 502 -18.03 11.85 21.00
N LEU A 503 -16.97 12.30 20.30
CA LEU A 503 -16.21 13.52 20.61
C LEU A 503 -15.50 13.45 21.99
N GLU A 504 -14.98 12.29 22.36
CA GLU A 504 -14.14 12.17 23.58
C GLU A 504 -12.86 12.99 23.43
N HIS A 505 -12.66 13.96 24.33
CA HIS A 505 -11.60 14.98 24.21
C HIS A 505 -10.88 15.30 25.52
N ASP A 506 -11.22 14.62 26.63
CA ASP A 506 -10.54 14.83 27.90
C ASP A 506 -9.12 14.25 27.82
N ALA A 507 -8.12 15.13 27.89
CA ALA A 507 -6.71 14.79 27.88
C ALA A 507 -6.08 14.99 29.27
N ILE A 508 -4.97 14.30 29.51
CA ILE A 508 -4.06 14.69 30.60
C ILE A 508 -3.51 16.08 30.26
N PRO A 509 -3.61 17.09 31.16
CA PRO A 509 -3.22 18.45 30.84
C PRO A 509 -1.80 18.57 30.28
N GLY A 510 -1.68 19.22 29.12
CA GLY A 510 -0.39 19.42 28.42
C GLY A 510 0.16 18.17 27.73
N ARG A 511 -0.62 17.11 27.60
CA ARG A 511 -0.25 15.87 26.90
C ARG A 511 -1.27 15.50 25.84
N GLU A 512 -0.88 14.60 24.95
CA GLU A 512 -1.76 13.98 23.96
C GLU A 512 -2.28 12.60 24.42
N GLU A 513 -2.18 12.30 25.72
CA GLU A 513 -2.76 11.09 26.30
C GLU A 513 -4.19 11.37 26.78
N TYR A 514 -5.13 10.46 26.54
CA TYR A 514 -6.48 10.53 27.12
C TYR A 514 -6.41 10.50 28.65
N LEU A 515 -7.20 11.37 29.29
CA LEU A 515 -7.53 11.23 30.70
C LEU A 515 -8.37 9.96 30.87
N ASP A 516 -8.14 9.24 31.98
CA ASP A 516 -8.83 7.99 32.30
C ASP A 516 -8.74 6.95 31.17
N SER A 517 -7.56 6.89 30.53
CA SER A 517 -7.30 6.10 29.33
C SER A 517 -7.77 4.64 29.49
N GLU A 518 -8.54 4.18 28.51
CA GLU A 518 -9.06 2.82 28.40
C GLU A 518 -7.95 1.75 28.38
N LYS A 519 -6.70 2.14 28.07
CA LYS A 519 -5.53 1.27 28.20
C LYS A 519 -5.36 0.72 29.61
N TYR A 520 -5.79 1.45 30.63
CA TYR A 520 -5.56 1.09 32.04
C TYR A 520 -6.85 0.85 32.84
N GLN A 521 -8.01 1.01 32.22
CA GLN A 521 -9.33 0.78 32.85
C GLN A 521 -10.39 0.39 31.83
N ILE A 522 -11.47 -0.25 32.29
CA ILE A 522 -12.65 -0.51 31.46
C ILE A 522 -13.41 0.80 31.27
N ARG A 523 -13.73 1.14 30.01
CA ARG A 523 -14.44 2.38 29.66
C ARG A 523 -15.72 2.08 28.89
N GLN A 524 -16.81 1.90 29.63
CA GLN A 524 -18.13 1.75 29.03
C GLN A 524 -18.59 3.08 28.40
N ARG A 525 -19.27 3.01 27.27
CA ARG A 525 -19.83 4.16 26.56
C ARG A 525 -21.33 3.97 26.30
N ASP A 526 -22.06 5.07 26.38
CA ASP A 526 -23.36 5.21 25.74
C ASP A 526 -23.12 5.61 24.28
N TRP A 527 -23.21 4.62 23.38
CA TRP A 527 -22.89 4.78 21.97
C TRP A 527 -23.86 5.69 21.23
N ASP A 528 -25.08 5.86 21.74
CA ASP A 528 -26.14 6.62 21.09
C ASP A 528 -26.42 7.94 21.80
N ARG A 529 -25.49 8.37 22.67
CA ARG A 529 -25.61 9.65 23.37
C ARG A 529 -25.81 10.80 22.36
N PRO A 530 -26.69 11.77 22.65
CA PRO A 530 -26.92 12.92 21.77
C PRO A 530 -25.63 13.68 21.47
N GLY A 531 -25.47 14.12 20.21
CA GLY A 531 -24.29 14.85 19.75
C GLY A 531 -23.16 13.98 19.16
N ASN A 532 -23.32 12.65 19.15
CA ASN A 532 -22.40 11.78 18.40
C ASN A 532 -22.43 12.09 16.89
N ILE A 533 -21.35 11.73 16.19
CA ILE A 533 -21.17 11.99 14.76
C ILE A 533 -21.24 10.72 13.91
N LYS A 534 -21.80 9.61 14.42
CA LYS A 534 -21.86 8.33 13.68
C LYS A 534 -22.45 8.45 12.28
N SER A 535 -23.53 9.22 12.14
CA SER A 535 -24.20 9.45 10.85
C SER A 535 -23.34 10.21 9.84
N TYR A 536 -22.50 11.13 10.31
CA TYR A 536 -21.54 11.85 9.47
C TYR A 536 -20.42 10.90 8.98
N ILE A 537 -19.93 10.03 9.87
CA ILE A 537 -18.96 8.98 9.51
C ILE A 537 -19.55 8.03 8.46
N ALA A 538 -20.78 7.56 8.68
CA ALA A 538 -21.50 6.72 7.73
C ALA A 538 -21.64 7.38 6.35
N ALA A 539 -21.98 8.66 6.31
CA ALA A 539 -22.10 9.42 5.07
C ALA A 539 -20.76 9.54 4.32
N LEU A 540 -19.66 9.84 5.03
CA LEU A 540 -18.32 9.90 4.44
C LEU A 540 -17.89 8.54 3.88
N ASN A 541 -18.13 7.46 4.62
CA ASN A 541 -17.77 6.11 4.17
C ASN A 541 -18.61 5.67 2.97
N ARG A 542 -19.90 5.99 2.93
CA ARG A 542 -20.73 5.78 1.74
C ARG A 542 -20.15 6.51 0.53
N ILE A 543 -19.83 7.81 0.68
CA ILE A 543 -19.24 8.62 -0.39
C ILE A 543 -17.93 8.02 -0.91
N ARG A 544 -17.05 7.53 -0.02
CA ARG A 544 -15.81 6.85 -0.39
C ARG A 544 -16.06 5.57 -1.20
N ASN A 545 -17.02 4.76 -0.78
CA ASN A 545 -17.38 3.51 -1.46
C ASN A 545 -18.00 3.76 -2.85
N GLU A 546 -18.75 4.84 -3.02
CA GLU A 546 -19.42 5.20 -4.29
C GLU A 546 -18.53 5.97 -5.28
N ASN A 547 -17.30 6.35 -4.90
CA ASN A 547 -16.42 7.16 -5.73
C ASN A 547 -14.99 6.61 -5.75
N ALA A 548 -14.62 5.93 -6.85
CA ALA A 548 -13.30 5.33 -7.05
C ALA A 548 -12.13 6.30 -6.84
N ALA A 549 -12.31 7.60 -7.07
CA ALA A 549 -11.29 8.63 -6.82
C ALA A 549 -10.85 8.69 -5.35
N LEU A 550 -11.75 8.36 -4.43
CA LEU A 550 -11.47 8.34 -3.00
C LEU A 550 -10.90 7.00 -2.51
N GLN A 551 -10.85 5.99 -3.38
CA GLN A 551 -10.37 4.63 -3.08
C GLN A 551 -8.85 4.45 -3.32
N GLN A 552 -8.15 5.53 -3.67
CA GLN A 552 -6.71 5.56 -3.89
C GLN A 552 -6.10 6.78 -3.17
N THR A 553 -4.77 6.85 -3.05
CA THR A 553 -4.08 8.02 -2.44
C THR A 553 -3.24 8.84 -3.41
N ALA A 554 -2.59 8.22 -4.40
CA ALA A 554 -1.55 8.84 -5.22
C ALA A 554 -2.04 9.92 -6.22
N ASN A 555 -3.22 9.76 -6.82
CA ASN A 555 -3.77 10.71 -7.80
C ASN A 555 -4.47 11.85 -7.06
N LEU A 556 -3.67 12.80 -6.57
CA LEU A 556 -4.07 13.93 -5.75
C LEU A 556 -3.49 15.23 -6.33
N ARG A 557 -4.33 16.24 -6.47
CA ARG A 557 -3.93 17.58 -6.92
C ARG A 557 -4.52 18.66 -6.01
N PHE A 558 -3.68 19.42 -5.33
CA PHE A 558 -4.14 20.58 -4.55
C PHE A 558 -4.60 21.71 -5.47
N LEU A 559 -5.69 22.38 -5.10
CA LEU A 559 -6.28 23.48 -5.83
C LEU A 559 -5.95 24.80 -5.11
N ALA A 560 -5.53 25.80 -5.89
CA ALA A 560 -5.04 27.07 -5.35
C ALA A 560 -6.18 27.90 -4.75
N ILE A 561 -6.35 27.81 -3.43
CA ILE A 561 -7.19 28.72 -2.64
C ILE A 561 -6.27 29.67 -1.86
N GLU A 562 -6.48 30.98 -1.97
CA GLU A 562 -5.66 31.99 -1.25
C GLU A 562 -5.85 31.95 0.27
N ASP A 563 -7.02 31.51 0.72
CA ASP A 563 -7.31 31.32 2.13
C ASP A 563 -6.44 30.20 2.76
N GLY A 564 -5.61 30.58 3.73
CA GLY A 564 -4.77 29.66 4.50
C GLY A 564 -5.54 28.73 5.46
N GLN A 565 -6.80 29.03 5.74
CA GLN A 565 -7.68 28.25 6.64
C GLN A 565 -8.73 27.43 5.88
N THR A 566 -8.58 27.31 4.56
CA THR A 566 -9.38 26.43 3.70
C THR A 566 -8.46 25.66 2.77
N ILE A 567 -8.55 24.33 2.78
CA ILE A 567 -7.81 23.45 1.87
C ILE A 567 -8.76 22.92 0.80
N ALA A 568 -8.28 22.84 -0.45
CA ALA A 568 -8.99 22.21 -1.53
C ALA A 568 -8.09 21.33 -2.38
N PHE A 569 -8.64 20.23 -2.87
CA PHE A 569 -7.94 19.30 -3.74
C PHE A 569 -8.90 18.51 -4.61
N ALA A 570 -8.40 18.05 -5.75
CA ALA A 570 -9.05 17.09 -6.61
C ALA A 570 -8.38 15.73 -6.46
N LYS A 571 -9.18 14.66 -6.46
CA LYS A 571 -8.72 13.29 -6.61
C LYS A 571 -9.33 12.68 -7.84
N GLU A 572 -8.54 11.87 -8.52
CA GLU A 572 -8.92 11.20 -9.75
C GLU A 572 -8.77 9.69 -9.55
N ALA A 573 -9.73 8.91 -10.03
CA ALA A 573 -9.62 7.46 -10.02
C ALA A 573 -8.50 6.98 -10.97
N ALA A 574 -8.15 5.70 -10.90
CA ALA A 574 -7.27 5.10 -11.89
C ALA A 574 -7.91 5.14 -13.29
N ASP A 575 -9.23 4.94 -13.35
CA ASP A 575 -10.07 5.32 -14.49
C ASP A 575 -10.41 6.82 -14.40
N PRO A 576 -10.01 7.65 -15.38
CA PRO A 576 -10.24 9.09 -15.39
C PRO A 576 -11.73 9.52 -15.44
N ALA A 577 -12.69 8.58 -15.43
CA ALA A 577 -14.13 8.86 -15.43
C ALA A 577 -14.69 9.34 -14.08
N ASN A 578 -14.00 9.12 -12.96
CA ASN A 578 -14.43 9.59 -11.64
C ASN A 578 -13.43 10.58 -11.04
N ILE A 579 -13.89 11.82 -10.81
CA ILE A 579 -13.11 12.87 -10.16
C ILE A 579 -13.94 13.48 -9.04
N VAL A 580 -13.32 13.59 -7.87
CA VAL A 580 -13.92 14.21 -6.68
C VAL A 580 -13.10 15.42 -6.28
N VAL A 581 -13.76 16.56 -6.14
CA VAL A 581 -13.19 17.78 -5.56
C VAL A 581 -13.65 17.91 -4.12
N VAL A 582 -12.72 18.18 -3.22
CA VAL A 582 -12.97 18.29 -1.79
C VAL A 582 -12.48 19.65 -1.32
N VAL A 583 -13.29 20.35 -0.53
CA VAL A 583 -12.96 21.63 0.10
C VAL A 583 -13.27 21.55 1.59
N ILE A 584 -12.29 21.79 2.45
CA ILE A 584 -12.42 21.62 3.90
C ILE A 584 -11.95 22.88 4.62
N ALA A 585 -12.77 23.38 5.55
CA ALA A 585 -12.39 24.42 6.49
C ALA A 585 -11.50 23.85 7.61
N LEU A 586 -10.39 24.54 7.87
CA LEU A 586 -9.41 24.21 8.92
C LEU A 586 -9.58 25.08 10.17
N SER A 587 -10.64 25.90 10.22
CA SER A 587 -10.99 26.75 11.35
C SER A 587 -12.49 26.71 11.62
N ARG A 588 -12.90 27.13 12.82
CA ARG A 588 -14.31 27.26 13.22
C ARG A 588 -15.10 28.34 12.48
N HIS A 589 -14.43 29.29 11.85
CA HIS A 589 -15.10 30.46 11.28
C HIS A 589 -15.63 30.14 9.89
N VAL A 590 -16.81 30.71 9.57
CA VAL A 590 -17.34 30.69 8.21
C VAL A 590 -16.28 31.18 7.22
N ARG A 591 -16.10 30.44 6.13
CA ARG A 591 -15.17 30.76 5.05
C ARG A 591 -15.92 31.03 3.76
N GLU A 592 -15.50 32.03 3.01
CA GLU A 592 -15.91 32.24 1.62
C GLU A 592 -14.67 32.22 0.74
N CYS A 593 -14.69 31.43 -0.32
CA CYS A 593 -13.54 31.32 -1.23
C CYS A 593 -14.00 31.13 -2.68
N TRP A 594 -13.11 31.48 -3.60
CA TRP A 594 -13.23 31.09 -5.01
C TRP A 594 -12.52 29.76 -5.21
N LEU A 595 -13.22 28.76 -5.76
CA LEU A 595 -12.67 27.46 -6.10
C LEU A 595 -12.34 27.43 -7.61
N PRO A 596 -11.06 27.47 -8.00
CA PRO A 596 -10.67 27.39 -9.41
C PRO A 596 -10.73 25.95 -9.93
N LEU A 597 -11.36 25.76 -11.09
CA LEU A 597 -11.61 24.45 -11.71
C LEU A 597 -11.35 24.43 -13.22
N GLY A 598 -10.98 25.56 -13.83
CA GLY A 598 -10.92 25.72 -15.29
C GLY A 598 -9.96 24.79 -16.02
N ASP A 599 -8.96 24.24 -15.32
CA ASP A 599 -7.99 23.30 -15.86
C ASP A 599 -8.31 21.83 -15.55
N LEU A 600 -9.38 21.58 -14.79
CA LEU A 600 -9.81 20.22 -14.45
C LEU A 600 -10.60 19.63 -15.61
N THR A 601 -10.26 18.40 -15.97
CA THR A 601 -10.96 17.64 -17.01
C THR A 601 -11.41 16.31 -16.43
N VAL A 602 -12.53 15.76 -16.92
CA VAL A 602 -13.07 14.45 -16.56
C VAL A 602 -13.28 13.64 -17.83
N ASP A 603 -13.10 12.31 -17.78
CA ASP A 603 -13.45 11.47 -18.91
C ASP A 603 -14.97 11.27 -18.99
N ALA A 604 -15.53 11.54 -20.17
CA ALA A 604 -16.89 11.17 -20.52
C ALA A 604 -16.91 10.52 -21.91
N GLY A 605 -17.14 9.21 -21.96
CA GLY A 605 -17.21 8.47 -23.22
C GLY A 605 -15.86 8.26 -23.92
N GLY A 606 -14.77 8.14 -23.17
CA GLY A 606 -13.41 7.91 -23.68
C GLY A 606 -12.72 9.18 -24.17
N ARG A 607 -13.20 10.35 -23.75
CA ARG A 607 -12.64 11.66 -24.10
C ARG A 607 -12.62 12.56 -22.87
N ARG A 608 -11.57 13.37 -22.76
CA ARG A 608 -11.44 14.36 -21.69
C ARG A 608 -12.21 15.62 -22.02
N HIS A 609 -13.14 15.99 -21.13
CA HIS A 609 -13.94 17.20 -21.20
C HIS A 609 -13.63 18.10 -20.00
N HIS A 610 -13.69 19.42 -20.17
CA HIS A 610 -13.62 20.33 -19.03
C HIS A 610 -14.79 20.10 -18.10
N VAL A 611 -14.55 20.17 -16.79
CA VAL A 611 -15.63 20.09 -15.81
C VAL A 611 -16.53 21.31 -15.97
N THR A 612 -17.84 21.09 -16.13
CA THR A 612 -18.84 22.17 -16.26
C THR A 612 -19.79 22.25 -15.08
N THR A 613 -19.94 21.15 -14.33
CA THR A 613 -20.89 21.03 -13.22
C THR A 613 -20.26 20.28 -12.05
N LEU A 614 -20.58 20.73 -10.83
CA LEU A 614 -20.26 20.04 -9.59
C LEU A 614 -21.54 19.49 -8.96
N GLU A 615 -21.56 18.21 -8.61
CA GLU A 615 -22.62 17.58 -7.82
C GLU A 615 -22.15 17.43 -6.37
N ASN A 616 -22.83 18.07 -5.41
CA ASN A 616 -22.54 17.88 -3.99
C ASN A 616 -22.88 16.44 -3.57
N LEU A 617 -21.90 15.69 -3.10
CA LEU A 617 -22.02 14.26 -2.78
C LEU A 617 -22.85 13.97 -1.52
N LEU A 618 -23.12 14.98 -0.69
CA LEU A 618 -23.99 14.85 0.48
C LEU A 618 -25.44 15.24 0.17
N THR A 619 -25.66 16.28 -0.64
CA THR A 619 -27.00 16.84 -0.88
C THR A 619 -27.60 16.47 -2.25
N GLY A 620 -26.77 16.04 -3.20
CA GLY A 620 -27.15 15.83 -4.61
C GLY A 620 -27.34 17.13 -5.41
N GLU A 621 -27.12 18.29 -4.79
CA GLU A 621 -27.29 19.59 -5.45
C GLU A 621 -26.22 19.78 -6.53
N GLN A 622 -26.66 20.16 -7.74
CA GLN A 622 -25.76 20.46 -8.86
C GLN A 622 -25.57 21.96 -9.01
N SER A 623 -24.31 22.38 -9.12
CA SER A 623 -23.92 23.78 -9.31
C SER A 623 -23.08 23.91 -10.58
N ARG A 624 -23.46 24.84 -11.46
CA ARG A 624 -22.73 25.11 -12.70
C ARG A 624 -21.47 25.93 -12.40
N ILE A 625 -20.38 25.58 -13.07
CA ILE A 625 -19.12 26.32 -13.04
C ILE A 625 -19.23 27.54 -13.95
N GLU A 626 -18.85 28.70 -13.44
CA GLU A 626 -18.85 29.97 -14.17
C GLU A 626 -17.44 30.56 -14.16
N TRP A 627 -16.99 31.12 -15.29
CA TRP A 627 -15.65 31.72 -15.41
C TRP A 627 -14.50 30.82 -14.93
N GLY A 628 -14.61 29.50 -15.12
CA GLY A 628 -13.59 28.53 -14.73
C GLY A 628 -13.53 28.24 -13.23
N GLY A 629 -14.56 28.58 -12.44
CA GLY A 629 -14.63 28.23 -11.01
C GLY A 629 -16.02 28.42 -10.41
N ILE A 630 -16.08 28.44 -9.09
CA ILE A 630 -17.32 28.70 -8.34
C ILE A 630 -17.02 29.39 -7.01
N LYS A 631 -17.89 30.31 -6.58
CA LYS A 631 -17.83 30.90 -5.24
C LYS A 631 -18.47 29.94 -4.24
N LEU A 632 -17.73 29.56 -3.20
CA LEU A 632 -18.20 28.67 -2.14
C LEU A 632 -18.30 29.41 -0.81
N ARG A 633 -19.22 28.94 0.04
CA ARG A 633 -19.35 29.32 1.44
C ARG A 633 -19.40 28.06 2.29
N ILE A 634 -18.51 27.97 3.29
CA ILE A 634 -18.40 26.83 4.21
C ILE A 634 -18.75 27.33 5.60
N ASP A 635 -19.67 26.64 6.28
CA ASP A 635 -20.08 26.91 7.65
C ASP A 635 -19.69 25.71 8.53
N PRO A 636 -18.52 25.76 9.21
CA PRO A 636 -17.99 24.64 9.97
C PRO A 636 -18.91 24.10 11.07
N ASP A 637 -19.79 24.94 11.61
CA ASP A 637 -20.77 24.53 12.63
C ASP A 637 -21.86 23.62 12.03
N ARG A 638 -22.12 23.72 10.72
CA ARG A 638 -23.01 22.82 9.98
C ARG A 638 -22.22 21.63 9.43
N ASP A 639 -21.29 21.93 8.54
CA ASP A 639 -20.42 20.97 7.89
C ASP A 639 -19.10 21.66 7.49
N PRO A 640 -17.94 21.24 8.04
CA PRO A 640 -16.66 21.80 7.66
C PRO A 640 -16.17 21.31 6.28
N ALA A 641 -16.84 20.35 5.63
CA ALA A 641 -16.40 19.75 4.39
C ALA A 641 -17.46 19.84 3.28
N LEU A 642 -17.03 20.24 2.09
CA LEU A 642 -17.82 20.17 0.86
C LEU A 642 -17.14 19.18 -0.09
N LEU A 643 -17.87 18.14 -0.51
CA LEU A 643 -17.38 17.09 -1.39
C LEU A 643 -18.22 17.11 -2.67
N PHE A 644 -17.56 17.18 -3.82
CA PHE A 644 -18.21 17.32 -5.12
C PHE A 644 -17.74 16.26 -6.09
N ARG A 645 -18.67 15.63 -6.81
CA ARG A 645 -18.34 14.89 -8.05
C ARG A 645 -18.28 15.87 -9.21
N CYS A 646 -17.25 15.75 -10.03
CA CYS A 646 -17.06 16.55 -11.23
C CYS A 646 -17.81 15.92 -12.42
N LEU A 647 -18.57 16.73 -13.15
CA LEU A 647 -19.34 16.33 -14.32
C LEU A 647 -18.94 17.17 -15.55
N ALA A 648 -18.92 16.52 -16.71
CA ALA A 648 -18.62 17.13 -18.01
C ALA A 648 -19.77 18.00 -18.52
#